data_AF-A0A0M8WBI4-F1
#
_entry.id   AF-A0A0M8WBI4-F1
#
_cell.length_a   1.000
_cell.length_b   1.000
_cell.length_c   1.000
_cell.angle_alpha   90.00
_cell.angle_beta   90.00
_cell.angle_gamma   90.00
#
_symmetry.space_group_name_H-M   'P 1'
#
loop_
_entity.id
_entity.type
_entity.pdbx_description
1 polymer ?
#
loop_
_entity_poly.entity_id
_entity_poly.type
_entity_poly.pdbx_seq_one_letter_code
_entity_poly.pdbx_strand_id
1 'polypeptide(L)'
;MGSTDHGDALQVLQRVFGYPEFRGEQADIVEHVIAGGDALVLMPTGGGKSLCYQIPALVRPGTGVVISPLIALMQDQVDALRDLGVRAGFLNSSLSWDERRMVEAEFVAGELDLLYLAPERLSSEATVRLLDKADIALFAIDEAHCVSQWGHDFRPDYLSLAHLHERWPKVPRIALTATATEATRAEILTRLDLIDGRQFVSSFDRPNIQYRIVPKKEPKKQLLDLLRGEHSGDAGIVYCLSRASVEKTAEFLVANGIEALPYHAGLDASVRQRNQSRFLREDGLVMVATIAFGMGIDKPDVRFVAHLDLPKSVEGYYQETGRAGRDGLPSTAWLAYGLADVVQQRKMIESSEGDQAFRRRSQAHLDAMLALCETVTCRRTMLLDYFSQSGAPCGNCDTCLTPPESWDGTVAAQKLLSTVWRLRNERNQKFGAGQVIDIVMGRKTAKVLQFDHDRLSTFGIGEDLNESEWRGVVRQLLAQGLLAVEGEYSTLVLTPASNEVLSRKRTVLMRKDTIPARSTTRTASAGGATKAKAAVDLPPEAAPLFETLRKWRADQARTQAVPAYVIFNDATLRGIAATRPATLAALGGVSGVGQAKLTKYGAAILDLVADRAPGSTPAAEPDAQASLLSPAGAPAAAPKPARSAKAAGRGAAAGAWAPSGSGASDDDGFSSLPEPEEWPEPEEPLDW
;
A
#
# COMPACT_ATOMS: atom_id res chain seq x y z
N MET A 1 4.53 22.99 38.32
CA MET A 1 4.60 23.55 36.96
C MET A 1 6.07 23.83 36.67
N GLY A 2 6.80 22.81 36.22
CA GLY A 2 8.23 22.88 35.90
C GLY A 2 8.41 22.67 34.41
N SER A 3 9.17 23.53 33.76
CA SER A 3 9.41 23.48 32.32
C SER A 3 10.21 22.23 31.97
N THR A 4 9.67 21.37 31.12
CA THR A 4 10.32 20.15 30.61
C THR A 4 11.49 20.54 29.70
N ASP A 5 12.69 20.12 30.08
CA ASP A 5 13.93 20.37 29.33
C ASP A 5 13.99 19.40 28.14
N HIS A 6 13.43 19.83 27.01
CA HIS A 6 13.41 19.08 25.74
C HIS A 6 14.78 19.04 25.04
N GLY A 7 15.85 19.52 25.71
CA GLY A 7 17.14 19.89 25.10
C GLY A 7 17.79 18.80 24.26
N ASP A 8 17.99 17.60 24.82
CA ASP A 8 18.81 16.57 24.18
C ASP A 8 18.08 15.87 23.01
N ALA A 9 16.78 15.55 23.17
CA ALA A 9 16.01 14.88 22.13
C ALA A 9 15.79 15.79 20.90
N LEU A 10 15.50 17.08 21.13
CA LEU A 10 15.35 18.06 20.05
C LEU A 10 16.69 18.33 19.35
N GLN A 11 17.80 18.37 20.10
CA GLN A 11 19.13 18.47 19.50
C GLN A 11 19.46 17.29 18.60
N VAL A 12 19.15 16.05 19.00
CA VAL A 12 19.33 14.87 18.15
C VAL A 12 18.46 14.96 16.89
N LEU A 13 17.19 15.34 17.03
CA LEU A 13 16.28 15.54 15.90
C LEU A 13 16.86 16.53 14.87
N GLN A 14 17.36 17.68 15.34
CA GLN A 14 17.90 18.73 14.48
C GLN A 14 19.26 18.36 13.88
N ARG A 15 20.16 17.78 14.67
CA ARG A 15 21.55 17.49 14.26
C ARG A 15 21.67 16.25 13.39
N VAL A 16 21.00 15.15 13.77
CA VAL A 16 21.11 13.86 13.08
C VAL A 16 20.09 13.77 11.95
N PHE A 17 18.83 14.10 12.24
CA PHE A 17 17.74 13.92 11.27
C PHE A 17 17.41 15.17 10.46
N GLY A 18 17.88 16.35 10.89
CA GLY A 18 17.72 17.60 10.14
C GLY A 18 16.30 18.20 10.19
N TYR A 19 15.46 17.76 11.12
CA TYR A 19 14.11 18.33 11.29
C TYR A 19 14.11 19.45 12.34
N PRO A 20 13.41 20.57 12.09
CA PRO A 20 13.42 21.71 13.00
C PRO A 20 12.65 21.45 14.30
N GLU A 21 11.58 20.65 14.23
CA GLU A 21 10.65 20.38 15.34
C GLU A 21 10.00 18.99 15.21
N PHE A 22 9.51 18.47 16.34
CA PHE A 22 8.69 17.25 16.40
C PHE A 22 7.29 17.50 15.84
N ARG A 23 6.67 16.45 15.28
CA ARG A 23 5.30 16.50 14.77
C ARG A 23 4.33 15.86 15.76
N GLY A 24 3.20 16.52 16.02
CA GLY A 24 2.12 15.95 16.84
C GLY A 24 2.62 15.42 18.18
N GLU A 25 2.31 14.17 18.49
CA GLU A 25 2.67 13.51 19.77
C GLU A 25 4.10 12.97 19.82
N GLN A 26 4.93 13.17 18.77
CA GLN A 26 6.28 12.60 18.73
C GLN A 26 7.15 13.00 19.93
N ALA A 27 7.10 14.26 20.36
CA ALA A 27 7.88 14.74 21.51
C ALA A 27 7.49 13.99 22.79
N ASP A 28 6.18 13.95 23.09
CA ASP A 28 5.64 13.26 24.26
C ASP A 28 5.99 11.77 24.29
N ILE A 29 5.93 11.10 23.13
CA ILE A 29 6.32 9.68 22.99
C ILE A 29 7.81 9.51 23.29
N VAL A 30 8.65 10.31 22.64
CA VAL A 30 10.12 10.25 22.76
C VAL A 30 10.54 10.48 24.20
N GLU A 31 9.98 11.49 24.87
CA GLU A 31 10.26 11.79 26.28
C GLU A 31 9.84 10.69 27.22
N HIS A 32 8.64 10.13 27.02
CA HIS A 32 8.13 9.03 27.83
C HIS A 32 9.07 7.82 27.77
N VAL A 33 9.55 7.48 26.58
CA VAL A 33 10.48 6.36 26.37
C VAL A 33 11.87 6.69 26.90
N ILE A 34 12.36 7.92 26.72
CA ILE A 34 13.63 8.39 27.30
C ILE A 34 13.59 8.29 28.83
N ALA A 35 12.47 8.61 29.46
CA ALA A 35 12.26 8.46 30.90
C ALA A 35 12.18 7.00 31.38
N GLY A 36 12.18 6.02 30.47
CA GLY A 36 12.11 4.59 30.79
C GLY A 36 10.70 4.02 30.86
N GLY A 37 9.70 4.74 30.32
CA GLY A 37 8.33 4.26 30.27
C GLY A 37 8.04 3.35 29.08
N ASP A 38 7.21 2.33 29.31
CA ASP A 38 6.64 1.48 28.26
C ASP A 38 5.55 2.22 27.48
N ALA A 39 5.46 1.99 26.17
CA ALA A 39 4.50 2.67 25.32
C ALA A 39 3.90 1.78 24.23
N LEU A 40 2.63 2.04 23.92
CA LEU A 40 1.99 1.60 22.68
C LEU A 40 1.70 2.83 21.81
N VAL A 41 2.22 2.81 20.58
CA VAL A 41 2.16 3.93 19.65
C VAL A 41 1.41 3.53 18.39
N LEU A 42 0.21 4.10 18.23
CA LEU A 42 -0.60 4.00 17.02
C LEU A 42 -0.49 5.32 16.27
N MET A 43 0.31 5.32 15.20
CA MET A 43 0.46 6.49 14.32
C MET A 43 0.32 6.08 12.86
N PRO A 44 -0.35 6.87 12.01
CA PRO A 44 -0.55 6.52 10.61
C PRO A 44 0.77 6.37 9.85
N THR A 45 0.71 5.70 8.69
CA THR A 45 1.85 5.64 7.76
C THR A 45 2.29 7.06 7.38
N GLY A 46 3.60 7.33 7.44
CA GLY A 46 4.17 8.66 7.23
C GLY A 46 4.16 9.57 8.47
N GLY A 47 3.57 9.15 9.59
CA GLY A 47 3.55 9.91 10.85
C GLY A 47 4.91 10.01 11.56
N GLY A 48 5.96 9.35 11.04
CA GLY A 48 7.30 9.38 11.63
C GLY A 48 7.48 8.48 12.85
N LYS A 49 6.86 7.29 12.84
CA LYS A 49 6.97 6.26 13.89
C LYS A 49 8.42 5.89 14.22
N SER A 50 9.29 5.79 13.21
CA SER A 50 10.68 5.38 13.43
C SER A 50 11.45 6.32 14.35
N LEU A 51 11.18 7.63 14.27
CA LEU A 51 11.81 8.62 15.13
C LEU A 51 11.46 8.41 16.62
N CYS A 52 10.28 7.86 16.91
CA CYS A 52 9.80 7.60 18.26
C CYS A 52 10.61 6.52 19.01
N TYR A 53 11.38 5.69 18.30
CA TYR A 53 12.33 4.75 18.93
C TYR A 53 13.79 5.04 18.57
N GLN A 54 14.07 5.63 17.40
CA GLN A 54 15.43 5.95 16.98
C GLN A 54 16.04 7.05 17.84
N ILE A 55 15.29 8.10 18.17
CA ILE A 55 15.81 9.18 19.02
C ILE A 55 16.04 8.70 20.45
N PRO A 56 15.10 8.00 21.12
CA PRO A 56 15.37 7.44 22.44
C PRO A 56 16.55 6.47 22.47
N ALA A 57 16.77 5.68 21.41
CA ALA A 57 17.94 4.79 21.32
C ALA A 57 19.27 5.54 21.26
N LEU A 58 19.30 6.75 20.70
CA LEU A 58 20.50 7.60 20.64
C LEU A 58 20.74 8.42 21.92
N VAL A 59 19.69 8.68 22.70
CA VAL A 59 19.77 9.49 23.92
C VAL A 59 20.02 8.63 25.16
N ARG A 60 19.41 7.45 25.23
CA ARG A 60 19.56 6.53 26.37
C ARG A 60 20.89 5.76 26.28
N PRO A 61 21.50 5.40 27.42
CA PRO A 61 22.71 4.56 27.41
C PRO A 61 22.41 3.14 26.92
N GLY A 62 23.35 2.56 26.18
CA GLY A 62 23.23 1.21 25.61
C GLY A 62 22.75 1.21 24.15
N THR A 63 22.40 0.04 23.65
CA THR A 63 21.95 -0.16 22.26
C THR A 63 20.43 -0.29 22.19
N GLY A 64 19.77 0.41 21.27
CA GLY A 64 18.35 0.20 20.97
C GLY A 64 18.15 -1.06 20.12
N VAL A 65 17.34 -2.01 20.58
CA VAL A 65 17.04 -3.25 19.84
C VAL A 65 15.66 -3.12 19.17
N VAL A 66 15.61 -3.20 17.85
CA VAL A 66 14.39 -3.02 17.05
C VAL A 66 13.96 -4.35 16.44
N ILE A 67 12.86 -4.92 16.92
CA ILE A 67 12.24 -6.10 16.35
C ILE A 67 11.36 -5.67 15.17
N SER A 68 11.62 -6.19 13.97
CA SER A 68 10.83 -5.89 12.77
C SER A 68 10.59 -7.16 11.95
N PRO A 69 9.39 -7.38 11.38
CA PRO A 69 9.07 -8.63 10.68
C PRO A 69 9.72 -8.71 9.28
N LEU A 70 10.33 -7.63 8.80
CA LEU A 70 10.59 -7.43 7.38
C LEU A 70 12.06 -7.17 7.12
N ILE A 71 12.77 -8.23 6.73
CA ILE A 71 14.20 -8.22 6.38
C ILE A 71 14.57 -7.07 5.43
N ALA A 72 13.77 -6.86 4.37
CA ALA A 72 14.03 -5.80 3.40
C ALA A 72 13.92 -4.39 4.01
N LEU A 73 12.97 -4.18 4.92
CA LEU A 73 12.82 -2.91 5.63
C LEU A 73 13.97 -2.68 6.61
N MET A 74 14.44 -3.73 7.30
CA MET A 74 15.58 -3.63 8.21
C MET A 74 16.83 -3.11 7.48
N GLN A 75 17.12 -3.64 6.29
CA GLN A 75 18.25 -3.18 5.47
C GLN A 75 18.09 -1.70 5.10
N ASP A 76 16.94 -1.31 4.55
CA ASP A 76 16.68 0.07 4.13
C ASP A 76 16.79 1.07 5.31
N GLN A 77 16.31 0.68 6.51
CA GLN A 77 16.44 1.50 7.72
C GLN A 77 17.88 1.62 8.21
N VAL A 78 18.64 0.52 8.21
CA VAL A 78 20.05 0.52 8.64
C VAL A 78 20.90 1.34 7.70
N ASP A 79 20.71 1.22 6.38
CA ASP A 79 21.45 2.02 5.39
C ASP A 79 21.13 3.51 5.55
N ALA A 80 19.85 3.88 5.72
CA ALA A 80 19.45 5.26 5.98
C ALA A 80 20.05 5.83 7.28
N LEU A 81 20.12 5.04 8.35
CA LEU A 81 20.75 5.45 9.61
C LEU A 81 22.27 5.65 9.45
N ARG A 82 22.94 4.73 8.75
CA ARG A 82 24.39 4.82 8.47
C ARG A 82 24.73 6.05 7.64
N ASP A 83 23.90 6.39 6.65
CA ASP A 83 24.05 7.62 5.86
C ASP A 83 23.94 8.90 6.70
N LEU A 84 23.20 8.85 7.82
CA LEU A 84 23.12 9.93 8.82
C LEU A 84 24.25 9.87 9.86
N GLY A 85 25.16 8.91 9.75
CA GLY A 85 26.28 8.71 10.69
C GLY A 85 25.91 7.96 11.97
N VAL A 86 24.74 7.32 12.02
CA VAL A 86 24.32 6.48 13.16
C VAL A 86 24.90 5.07 13.02
N ARG A 87 25.43 4.51 14.10
CA ARG A 87 26.04 3.17 14.10
C ARG A 87 24.94 2.12 14.22
N ALA A 88 24.36 1.72 13.08
CA ALA A 88 23.29 0.75 13.03
C ALA A 88 23.75 -0.58 12.41
N GLY A 89 23.19 -1.69 12.91
CA GLY A 89 23.37 -3.03 12.37
C GLY A 89 22.05 -3.81 12.35
N PHE A 90 22.04 -4.97 11.70
CA PHE A 90 20.90 -5.88 11.72
C PHE A 90 21.32 -7.35 11.85
N LEU A 91 20.42 -8.20 12.36
CA LEU A 91 20.59 -9.65 12.45
C LEU A 91 19.33 -10.35 11.92
N ASN A 92 19.48 -11.04 10.79
CA ASN A 92 18.42 -11.82 10.15
C ASN A 92 19.03 -13.01 9.38
N SER A 93 18.18 -13.75 8.68
CA SER A 93 18.58 -14.95 7.91
C SER A 93 19.32 -14.67 6.59
N SER A 94 19.39 -13.41 6.12
CA SER A 94 20.08 -13.08 4.87
C SER A 94 21.59 -12.83 5.02
N LEU A 95 22.09 -12.67 6.25
CA LEU A 95 23.51 -12.46 6.49
C LEU A 95 24.33 -13.73 6.33
N SER A 96 25.53 -13.60 5.76
CA SER A 96 26.55 -14.63 5.82
C SER A 96 27.06 -14.82 7.26
N TRP A 97 27.76 -15.93 7.49
CA TRP A 97 28.32 -16.25 8.80
C TRP A 97 29.33 -15.21 9.31
N ASP A 98 30.16 -14.67 8.41
CA ASP A 98 31.19 -13.68 8.75
C ASP A 98 30.57 -12.32 9.07
N GLU A 99 29.65 -11.85 8.24
CA GLU A 99 28.91 -10.59 8.49
C GLU A 99 28.17 -10.64 9.81
N ARG A 100 27.52 -11.77 10.09
CA ARG A 100 26.81 -11.96 11.35
C ARG A 100 27.76 -11.89 12.55
N ARG A 101 28.89 -12.59 12.50
CA ARG A 101 29.87 -12.58 13.59
C ARG A 101 30.44 -11.19 13.85
N MET A 102 30.63 -10.40 12.79
CA MET A 102 31.06 -9.01 12.89
C MET A 102 30.03 -8.16 13.62
N VAL A 103 28.76 -8.20 13.21
CA VAL A 103 27.67 -7.46 13.87
C VAL A 103 27.50 -7.88 15.33
N GLU A 104 27.60 -9.19 15.63
CA GLU A 104 27.53 -9.69 17.01
C GLU A 104 28.70 -9.16 17.86
N ALA A 105 29.90 -9.01 17.30
CA ALA A 105 31.05 -8.46 18.01
C ALA A 105 30.91 -6.94 18.26
N GLU A 106 30.50 -6.18 17.24
CA GLU A 106 30.21 -4.73 17.36
C GLU A 106 29.13 -4.46 18.42
N PHE A 107 28.08 -5.29 18.46
CA PHE A 107 27.02 -5.21 19.46
C PHE A 107 27.56 -5.39 20.88
N VAL A 108 28.33 -6.45 21.14
CA VAL A 108 28.90 -6.74 22.46
C VAL A 108 29.94 -5.70 22.87
N ALA A 109 30.65 -5.10 21.91
CA ALA A 109 31.61 -4.04 22.17
C ALA A 109 30.96 -2.67 22.48
N GLY A 110 29.63 -2.53 22.35
CA GLY A 110 28.95 -1.24 22.50
C GLY A 110 29.20 -0.28 21.34
N GLU A 111 29.55 -0.82 20.17
CA GLU A 111 29.85 -0.04 18.96
C GLU A 111 28.60 0.28 18.14
N LEU A 112 27.44 -0.30 18.48
CA LEU A 112 26.16 -0.04 17.83
C LEU A 112 25.25 0.84 18.69
N ASP A 113 24.62 1.82 18.06
CA ASP A 113 23.52 2.60 18.64
C ASP A 113 22.18 1.89 18.45
N LEU A 114 22.00 1.21 17.30
CA LEU A 114 20.79 0.45 16.97
C LEU A 114 21.10 -0.94 16.39
N LEU A 115 20.36 -1.94 16.83
CA LEU A 115 20.37 -3.30 16.29
C LEU A 115 18.97 -3.72 15.86
N TYR A 116 18.75 -3.89 14.55
CA TYR A 116 17.52 -4.47 14.03
C TYR A 116 17.57 -6.00 14.10
N LEU A 117 16.53 -6.63 14.62
CA LEU A 117 16.45 -8.08 14.81
C LEU A 117 15.16 -8.65 14.19
N ALA A 118 15.28 -9.75 13.44
CA ALA A 118 14.13 -10.48 12.93
C ALA A 118 13.48 -11.30 14.06
N PRO A 119 12.13 -11.35 14.18
CA PRO A 119 11.42 -11.92 15.32
C PRO A 119 11.75 -13.41 15.57
N GLU A 120 11.93 -14.20 14.50
CA GLU A 120 12.25 -15.63 14.58
C GLU A 120 13.59 -15.91 15.31
N ARG A 121 14.46 -14.90 15.39
CA ARG A 121 15.76 -15.00 16.07
C ARG A 121 15.62 -15.00 17.58
N LEU A 122 14.55 -14.43 18.15
CA LEU A 122 14.33 -14.37 19.60
C LEU A 122 14.00 -15.74 20.19
N SER A 123 13.46 -16.65 19.38
CA SER A 123 13.28 -18.06 19.76
C SER A 123 14.60 -18.82 19.93
N SER A 124 15.74 -18.25 19.50
CA SER A 124 17.05 -18.88 19.60
C SER A 124 17.76 -18.47 20.90
N GLU A 125 18.12 -19.47 21.72
CA GLU A 125 18.89 -19.26 22.95
C GLU A 125 20.23 -18.52 22.70
N ALA A 126 20.85 -18.74 21.54
CA ALA A 126 22.09 -18.05 21.16
C ALA A 126 21.89 -16.52 21.03
N THR A 127 20.75 -16.09 20.48
CA THR A 127 20.41 -14.67 20.38
C THR A 127 20.10 -14.09 21.75
N VAL A 128 19.35 -14.80 22.59
CA VAL A 128 19.04 -14.35 23.96
C VAL A 128 20.33 -14.17 24.77
N ARG A 129 21.26 -15.13 24.71
CA ARG A 129 22.58 -15.03 25.36
C ARG A 129 23.48 -13.94 24.77
N LEU A 130 23.27 -13.53 23.52
CA LEU A 130 23.96 -12.38 22.93
C LEU A 130 23.41 -11.09 23.53
N LEU A 131 22.09 -10.95 23.60
CA LEU A 131 21.42 -9.79 24.19
C LEU A 131 21.77 -9.61 25.67
N ASP A 132 21.95 -10.71 26.42
CA ASP A 132 22.41 -10.68 27.82
C ASP A 132 23.81 -10.06 28.02
N LYS A 133 24.63 -9.94 26.96
CA LYS A 133 26.03 -9.47 27.04
C LYS A 133 26.21 -7.97 26.79
N ALA A 134 25.14 -7.25 26.45
CA ALA A 134 25.20 -5.82 26.13
C ALA A 134 24.19 -5.04 26.97
N ASP A 135 24.49 -3.76 27.20
CA ASP A 135 23.53 -2.83 27.80
C ASP A 135 22.49 -2.43 26.76
N ILE A 136 21.22 -2.72 27.03
CA ILE A 136 20.11 -2.44 26.12
C ILE A 136 19.41 -1.16 26.56
N ALA A 137 19.32 -0.20 25.64
CA ALA A 137 18.68 1.09 25.88
C ALA A 137 17.15 0.97 25.93
N LEU A 138 16.58 0.23 24.97
CA LEU A 138 15.15 -0.02 24.80
C LEU A 138 14.90 -1.22 23.86
N PHE A 139 13.69 -1.78 23.92
CA PHE A 139 13.15 -2.65 22.89
C PHE A 139 12.05 -1.95 22.09
N ALA A 140 12.23 -1.84 20.78
CA ALA A 140 11.19 -1.37 19.87
C ALA A 140 10.58 -2.55 19.12
N ILE A 141 9.26 -2.69 19.18
CA ILE A 141 8.51 -3.73 18.47
C ILE A 141 7.76 -3.03 17.34
N ASP A 142 8.34 -3.06 16.15
CA ASP A 142 7.72 -2.49 14.95
C ASP A 142 6.66 -3.44 14.39
N GLU A 143 5.66 -2.88 13.70
CA GLU A 143 4.48 -3.61 13.23
C GLU A 143 3.86 -4.54 14.29
N ALA A 144 3.69 -4.03 15.51
CA ALA A 144 3.21 -4.78 16.67
C ALA A 144 1.85 -5.46 16.46
N HIS A 145 1.06 -5.03 15.47
CA HIS A 145 -0.17 -5.71 15.06
C HIS A 145 0.04 -7.17 14.63
N CYS A 146 1.26 -7.57 14.24
CA CYS A 146 1.60 -8.96 13.93
C CYS A 146 1.41 -9.93 15.11
N VAL A 147 1.41 -9.45 16.36
CA VAL A 147 1.14 -10.30 17.53
C VAL A 147 -0.34 -10.71 17.62
N SER A 148 -1.24 -9.94 16.99
CA SER A 148 -2.69 -10.11 17.09
C SER A 148 -3.18 -11.17 16.10
N GLN A 149 -3.89 -12.19 16.60
CA GLN A 149 -4.57 -13.15 15.71
C GLN A 149 -5.76 -12.54 14.97
N TRP A 150 -6.27 -11.43 15.50
CA TRP A 150 -7.28 -10.59 14.86
C TRP A 150 -6.68 -9.54 13.92
N GLY A 151 -5.35 -9.42 13.88
CA GLY A 151 -4.62 -8.59 12.93
C GLY A 151 -4.62 -9.20 11.53
N HIS A 152 -4.47 -8.34 10.51
CA HIS A 152 -4.48 -8.74 9.11
C HIS A 152 -3.18 -9.42 8.64
N ASP A 153 -2.10 -9.39 9.45
CA ASP A 153 -0.80 -10.02 9.17
C ASP A 153 -0.22 -10.72 10.42
N PHE A 154 -0.97 -11.66 11.00
CA PHE A 154 -0.53 -12.43 12.19
C PHE A 154 0.76 -13.22 11.93
N ARG A 155 1.74 -13.13 12.85
CA ARG A 155 3.01 -13.88 12.82
C ARG A 155 3.22 -14.64 14.13
N PRO A 156 3.29 -15.98 14.12
CA PRO A 156 3.49 -16.77 15.33
C PRO A 156 4.75 -16.39 16.12
N ASP A 157 5.84 -16.00 15.45
CA ASP A 157 7.10 -15.63 16.10
C ASP A 157 6.96 -14.42 17.05
N TYR A 158 5.99 -13.53 16.81
CA TYR A 158 5.72 -12.38 17.69
C TYR A 158 5.18 -12.81 19.06
N LEU A 159 4.63 -14.02 19.20
CA LEU A 159 4.18 -14.53 20.50
C LEU A 159 5.34 -14.68 21.49
N SER A 160 6.56 -14.91 21.00
CA SER A 160 7.75 -15.04 21.85
C SER A 160 8.17 -13.72 22.51
N LEU A 161 7.66 -12.57 22.02
CA LEU A 161 8.04 -11.24 22.50
C LEU A 161 7.59 -10.96 23.94
N ALA A 162 6.59 -11.67 24.45
CA ALA A 162 6.16 -11.56 25.84
C ALA A 162 7.32 -11.77 26.83
N HIS A 163 8.27 -12.66 26.49
CA HIS A 163 9.41 -12.98 27.33
C HIS A 163 10.41 -11.81 27.51
N LEU A 164 10.37 -10.78 26.65
CA LEU A 164 11.26 -9.63 26.77
C LEU A 164 11.10 -8.92 28.12
N HIS A 165 9.86 -8.77 28.61
CA HIS A 165 9.60 -8.17 29.92
C HIS A 165 10.10 -9.03 31.07
N GLU A 166 9.92 -10.35 30.96
CA GLU A 166 10.33 -11.29 32.01
C GLU A 166 11.85 -11.27 32.19
N ARG A 167 12.60 -11.20 31.08
CA ARG A 167 14.08 -11.24 31.09
C ARG A 167 14.73 -9.89 31.33
N TRP A 168 14.19 -8.81 30.76
CA TRP A 168 14.71 -7.45 30.87
C TRP A 168 13.67 -6.45 31.42
N PRO A 169 13.20 -6.63 32.68
CA PRO A 169 12.08 -5.86 33.23
C PRO A 169 12.35 -4.37 33.45
N LYS A 170 13.62 -3.93 33.36
CA LYS A 170 14.03 -2.53 33.52
C LYS A 170 14.24 -1.81 32.18
N VAL A 171 14.18 -2.53 31.07
CA VAL A 171 14.39 -1.97 29.73
C VAL A 171 13.03 -1.55 29.18
N PRO A 172 12.83 -0.27 28.80
CA PRO A 172 11.57 0.18 28.27
C PRO A 172 11.25 -0.48 26.93
N ARG A 173 9.98 -0.73 26.71
CA ARG A 173 9.43 -1.36 25.51
C ARG A 173 8.47 -0.40 24.82
N ILE A 174 8.68 -0.17 23.54
CA ILE A 174 7.79 0.61 22.68
C ILE A 174 7.24 -0.29 21.58
N ALA A 175 5.92 -0.51 21.58
CA ALA A 175 5.23 -1.21 20.51
C ALA A 175 4.64 -0.19 19.53
N LEU A 176 4.91 -0.34 18.23
CA LEU A 176 4.46 0.60 17.21
C LEU A 176 3.65 -0.11 16.13
N THR A 177 2.55 0.49 15.68
CA THR A 177 1.81 0.00 14.52
C THR A 177 1.15 1.14 13.74
N ALA A 178 1.02 0.97 12.43
CA ALA A 178 0.31 1.92 11.58
C ALA A 178 -1.21 1.74 11.58
N THR A 179 -1.68 0.54 11.91
CA THR A 179 -3.09 0.13 11.83
C THR A 179 -3.40 -0.85 12.94
N ALA A 180 -4.34 -0.50 13.80
CA ALA A 180 -4.92 -1.41 14.78
C ALA A 180 -6.32 -0.91 15.14
N THR A 181 -7.29 -1.84 15.13
CA THR A 181 -8.61 -1.59 15.71
C THR A 181 -8.53 -1.60 17.24
N GLU A 182 -9.61 -1.20 17.92
CA GLU A 182 -9.71 -1.31 19.39
C GLU A 182 -9.42 -2.73 19.90
N ALA A 183 -9.97 -3.75 19.23
CA ALA A 183 -9.76 -5.15 19.57
C ALA A 183 -8.30 -5.58 19.36
N THR A 184 -7.71 -5.21 18.21
CA THR A 184 -6.29 -5.45 17.93
C THR A 184 -5.40 -4.78 18.97
N ARG A 185 -5.71 -3.54 19.36
CA ARG A 185 -4.97 -2.79 20.38
C ARG A 185 -5.00 -3.47 21.73
N ALA A 186 -6.18 -3.89 22.19
CA ALA A 186 -6.31 -4.61 23.45
C ALA A 186 -5.50 -5.92 23.46
N GLU A 187 -5.46 -6.63 22.32
CA GLU A 187 -4.68 -7.85 22.18
C GLU A 187 -3.17 -7.58 22.16
N ILE A 188 -2.70 -6.51 21.50
CA ILE A 188 -1.28 -6.11 21.55
C ILE A 188 -0.86 -5.86 23.00
N LEU A 189 -1.63 -5.08 23.76
CA LEU A 189 -1.34 -4.76 25.15
C LEU A 189 -1.26 -6.02 26.01
N THR A 190 -2.21 -6.94 25.83
CA THR A 190 -2.28 -8.18 26.61
C THR A 190 -1.14 -9.13 26.25
N ARG A 191 -0.88 -9.35 24.95
CA ARG A 191 0.10 -10.35 24.49
C ARG A 191 1.55 -9.91 24.67
N LEU A 192 1.82 -8.61 24.58
CA LEU A 192 3.16 -8.06 24.82
C LEU A 192 3.38 -7.67 26.28
N ASP A 193 2.39 -7.90 27.15
CA ASP A 193 2.39 -7.49 28.56
C ASP A 193 2.77 -6.00 28.73
N LEU A 194 2.00 -5.14 28.05
CA LEU A 194 2.15 -3.68 28.00
C LEU A 194 0.92 -2.97 28.59
N ILE A 195 0.15 -3.64 29.45
CA ILE A 195 -1.15 -3.15 29.95
C ILE A 195 -1.00 -1.81 30.69
N ASP A 196 0.07 -1.65 31.47
CA ASP A 196 0.39 -0.41 32.19
C ASP A 196 1.16 0.61 31.33
N GLY A 197 1.48 0.27 30.08
CA GLY A 197 2.17 1.13 29.14
C GLY A 197 1.29 2.30 28.69
N ARG A 198 1.90 3.47 28.50
CA ARG A 198 1.18 4.66 28.01
C ARG A 198 0.78 4.46 26.55
N GLN A 199 -0.50 4.71 26.25
CA GLN A 199 -1.02 4.58 24.89
C GLN A 199 -1.05 5.96 24.21
N PHE A 200 -0.45 6.04 23.03
CA PHE A 200 -0.47 7.21 22.15
C PHE A 200 -1.21 6.82 20.87
N VAL A 201 -2.37 7.42 20.64
CA VAL A 201 -3.25 7.07 19.52
C VAL A 201 -3.51 8.34 18.71
N SER A 202 -2.72 8.50 17.64
CA SER A 202 -2.89 9.59 16.70
C SER A 202 -4.05 9.33 15.74
N SER A 203 -4.52 10.39 15.09
CA SER A 203 -5.57 10.27 14.06
C SER A 203 -5.09 9.43 12.87
N PHE A 204 -5.97 8.56 12.36
CA PHE A 204 -5.82 7.85 11.08
C PHE A 204 -6.25 8.72 9.88
N ASP A 205 -6.55 10.00 10.07
CA ASP A 205 -6.90 10.85 8.93
C ASP A 205 -5.66 11.16 8.07
N ARG A 206 -5.81 10.94 6.77
CA ARG A 206 -4.87 11.33 5.73
C ARG A 206 -5.59 12.28 4.77
N PRO A 207 -5.71 13.58 5.13
CA PRO A 207 -6.52 14.51 4.37
C PRO A 207 -6.03 14.69 2.94
N ASN A 208 -4.73 14.51 2.73
CA ASN A 208 -4.05 14.62 1.45
C ASN A 208 -4.33 13.46 0.47
N ILE A 209 -4.91 12.34 0.93
CA ILE A 209 -5.27 11.20 0.07
C ILE A 209 -6.74 11.32 -0.35
N GLN A 210 -6.99 11.41 -1.66
CA GLN A 210 -8.31 11.27 -2.25
C GLN A 210 -8.63 9.79 -2.49
N TYR A 211 -9.68 9.28 -1.86
CA TYR A 211 -10.18 7.91 -2.09
C TYR A 211 -11.20 7.89 -3.23
N ARG A 212 -10.97 7.06 -4.24
CA ARG A 212 -11.84 6.89 -5.41
C ARG A 212 -12.03 5.39 -5.71
N ILE A 213 -13.26 4.88 -5.62
CA ILE A 213 -13.58 3.50 -5.96
C ILE A 213 -14.53 3.49 -7.16
N VAL A 214 -14.07 2.90 -8.26
CA VAL A 214 -14.78 2.89 -9.54
C VAL A 214 -15.23 1.48 -9.92
N PRO A 215 -16.34 1.35 -10.67
CA PRO A 215 -16.73 0.08 -11.25
C PRO A 215 -15.63 -0.48 -12.17
N LYS A 216 -15.24 -1.73 -11.96
CA LYS A 216 -14.21 -2.43 -12.74
C LYS A 216 -14.73 -2.78 -14.13
N LYS A 217 -14.22 -2.08 -15.15
CA LYS A 217 -14.53 -2.31 -16.57
C LYS A 217 -13.33 -2.00 -17.44
N GLU A 218 -12.74 -3.02 -18.06
CA GLU A 218 -11.45 -2.88 -18.76
C GLU A 218 -10.38 -2.19 -17.88
N PRO A 219 -10.09 -2.73 -16.68
CA PRO A 219 -9.36 -2.01 -15.62
C PRO A 219 -7.98 -1.49 -16.05
N LYS A 220 -7.27 -2.20 -16.94
CA LYS A 220 -5.99 -1.72 -17.49
C LYS A 220 -6.13 -0.43 -18.28
N LYS A 221 -7.22 -0.27 -19.03
CA LYS A 221 -7.52 0.94 -19.80
C LYS A 221 -7.93 2.08 -18.85
N GLN A 222 -8.78 1.79 -17.87
CA GLN A 222 -9.15 2.76 -16.83
C GLN A 222 -7.91 3.27 -16.07
N LEU A 223 -6.98 2.37 -15.73
CA LEU A 223 -5.70 2.75 -15.14
C LEU A 223 -4.90 3.64 -16.08
N LEU A 224 -4.74 3.26 -17.35
CA LEU A 224 -3.99 4.08 -18.32
C LEU A 224 -4.60 5.48 -18.49
N ASP A 225 -5.94 5.59 -18.49
CA ASP A 225 -6.66 6.85 -18.57
C ASP A 225 -6.40 7.72 -17.31
N LEU A 226 -6.40 7.11 -16.11
CA LEU A 226 -6.01 7.78 -14.87
C LEU A 226 -4.57 8.31 -14.93
N LEU A 227 -3.62 7.47 -15.37
CA LEU A 227 -2.21 7.84 -15.44
C LEU A 227 -1.95 8.96 -16.44
N ARG A 228 -2.60 8.95 -17.60
CA ARG A 228 -2.44 10.00 -18.61
C ARG A 228 -3.19 11.28 -18.28
N GLY A 229 -4.35 11.18 -17.63
CA GLY A 229 -5.20 12.32 -17.32
C GLY A 229 -4.75 13.10 -16.07
N GLU A 230 -4.32 12.39 -15.03
CA GLU A 230 -4.11 12.99 -13.70
C GLU A 230 -2.67 12.82 -13.17
N HIS A 231 -1.95 11.77 -13.59
CA HIS A 231 -0.68 11.36 -12.98
C HIS A 231 0.46 11.18 -14.00
N SER A 232 0.55 12.07 -14.97
CA SER A 232 1.58 11.99 -16.02
C SER A 232 2.96 12.34 -15.45
N GLY A 233 3.90 11.40 -15.49
CA GLY A 233 5.25 11.58 -14.93
C GLY A 233 5.36 11.47 -13.41
N ASP A 234 4.27 11.06 -12.75
CA ASP A 234 4.22 10.82 -11.32
C ASP A 234 4.65 9.39 -10.96
N ALA A 235 5.35 9.23 -9.84
CA ALA A 235 5.64 7.92 -9.29
C ALA A 235 4.38 7.33 -8.62
N GLY A 236 4.16 6.03 -8.77
CA GLY A 236 2.99 5.37 -8.19
C GLY A 236 3.11 3.87 -8.05
N ILE A 237 2.17 3.29 -7.32
CA ILE A 237 2.12 1.85 -7.06
C ILE A 237 0.80 1.30 -7.59
N VAL A 238 0.86 0.18 -8.31
CA VAL A 238 -0.30 -0.55 -8.85
C VAL A 238 -0.34 -1.94 -8.22
N TYR A 239 -1.33 -2.20 -7.38
CA TYR A 239 -1.53 -3.50 -6.74
C TYR A 239 -2.41 -4.42 -7.59
N CYS A 240 -1.92 -5.63 -7.81
CA CYS A 240 -2.62 -6.74 -8.46
C CYS A 240 -2.59 -7.98 -7.56
N LEU A 241 -3.59 -8.85 -7.68
CA LEU A 241 -3.73 -10.03 -6.84
C LEU A 241 -2.74 -11.15 -7.20
N SER A 242 -2.43 -11.35 -8.49
CA SER A 242 -1.61 -12.47 -8.97
C SER A 242 -0.32 -12.00 -9.65
N ARG A 243 0.73 -12.85 -9.59
CA ARG A 243 2.03 -12.62 -10.27
C ARG A 243 1.85 -12.39 -11.77
N ALA A 244 1.04 -13.21 -12.42
CA ALA A 244 0.73 -13.07 -13.83
C ALA A 244 0.01 -11.74 -14.15
N SER A 245 -0.86 -11.25 -13.26
CA SER A 245 -1.51 -9.94 -13.45
C SER A 245 -0.52 -8.79 -13.30
N VAL A 246 0.45 -8.91 -12.38
CA VAL A 246 1.54 -7.94 -12.20
C VAL A 246 2.36 -7.81 -13.49
N GLU A 247 2.90 -8.92 -13.99
CA GLU A 247 3.74 -8.92 -15.20
C GLU A 247 2.98 -8.37 -16.41
N LYS A 248 1.77 -8.90 -16.69
CA LYS A 248 0.94 -8.46 -17.82
C LYS A 248 0.48 -7.00 -17.72
N THR A 249 0.44 -6.42 -16.52
CA THR A 249 0.05 -5.02 -16.33
C THR A 249 1.25 -4.11 -16.50
N ALA A 250 2.42 -4.49 -15.98
CA ALA A 250 3.68 -3.77 -16.24
C ALA A 250 3.99 -3.73 -17.74
N GLU A 251 3.91 -4.86 -18.43
CA GLU A 251 4.10 -4.95 -19.89
C GLU A 251 3.11 -4.04 -20.66
N PHE A 252 1.84 -4.03 -20.25
CA PHE A 252 0.81 -3.20 -20.87
C PHE A 252 1.10 -1.71 -20.70
N LEU A 253 1.53 -1.29 -19.51
CA LEU A 253 1.90 0.10 -19.23
C LEU A 253 3.11 0.54 -20.08
N VAL A 254 4.16 -0.29 -20.13
CA VAL A 254 5.36 -0.05 -20.94
C VAL A 254 5.02 0.06 -22.42
N ALA A 255 4.20 -0.86 -22.94
CA ALA A 255 3.74 -0.82 -24.34
C ALA A 255 2.95 0.46 -24.67
N ASN A 256 2.42 1.16 -23.65
CA ASN A 256 1.67 2.40 -23.78
C ASN A 256 2.46 3.65 -23.37
N GLY A 257 3.79 3.54 -23.24
CA GLY A 257 4.69 4.66 -22.96
C GLY A 257 4.73 5.09 -21.49
N ILE A 258 4.23 4.27 -20.57
CA ILE A 258 4.36 4.48 -19.12
C ILE A 258 5.48 3.60 -18.62
N GLU A 259 6.49 4.19 -17.99
CA GLU A 259 7.60 3.43 -17.43
C GLU A 259 7.14 2.65 -16.18
N ALA A 260 7.13 1.32 -16.29
CA ALA A 260 6.63 0.45 -15.23
C ALA A 260 7.50 -0.79 -15.01
N LEU A 261 7.66 -1.21 -13.75
CA LEU A 261 8.38 -2.42 -13.37
C LEU A 261 7.47 -3.39 -12.59
N PRO A 262 7.64 -4.72 -12.77
CA PRO A 262 6.95 -5.71 -11.96
C PRO A 262 7.67 -5.98 -10.63
N TYR A 263 6.92 -6.28 -9.57
CA TYR A 263 7.45 -6.76 -8.30
C TYR A 263 6.55 -7.81 -7.65
N HIS A 264 7.08 -9.02 -7.45
CA HIS A 264 6.43 -10.06 -6.66
C HIS A 264 7.45 -11.10 -6.16
N ALA A 265 7.04 -11.90 -5.18
CA ALA A 265 7.89 -12.94 -4.58
C ALA A 265 8.43 -13.99 -5.57
N GLY A 266 7.77 -14.19 -6.71
CA GLY A 266 8.25 -15.11 -7.76
C GLY A 266 9.40 -14.61 -8.63
N LEU A 267 9.79 -13.33 -8.54
CA LEU A 267 10.96 -12.81 -9.27
C LEU A 267 12.25 -13.22 -8.55
N ASP A 268 13.36 -13.34 -9.27
CA ASP A 268 14.68 -13.53 -8.67
C ASP A 268 15.03 -12.40 -7.69
N ALA A 269 15.74 -12.73 -6.62
CA ALA A 269 16.09 -11.78 -5.56
C ALA A 269 16.85 -10.55 -6.11
N SER A 270 17.79 -10.77 -7.04
CA SER A 270 18.55 -9.71 -7.70
C SER A 270 17.66 -8.79 -8.55
N VAL A 271 16.65 -9.34 -9.22
CA VAL A 271 15.67 -8.57 -10.01
C VAL A 271 14.77 -7.74 -9.10
N ARG A 272 14.28 -8.32 -7.99
CA ARG A 272 13.48 -7.59 -6.99
C ARG A 272 14.26 -6.41 -6.43
N GLN A 273 15.50 -6.65 -5.98
CA GLN A 273 16.36 -5.61 -5.42
C GLN A 273 16.64 -4.50 -6.43
N ARG A 274 16.93 -4.85 -7.70
CA ARG A 274 17.12 -3.88 -8.76
C ARG A 274 15.86 -3.04 -9.00
N ASN A 275 14.69 -3.67 -9.11
CA ASN A 275 13.45 -2.95 -9.38
C ASN A 275 13.05 -2.04 -8.21
N GLN A 276 13.19 -2.50 -6.97
CA GLN A 276 12.98 -1.69 -5.77
C GLN A 276 13.94 -0.50 -5.73
N SER A 277 15.23 -0.74 -5.98
CA SER A 277 16.25 0.33 -6.01
C SER A 277 15.93 1.38 -7.07
N ARG A 278 15.53 0.96 -8.28
CA ARG A 278 15.09 1.88 -9.34
C ARG A 278 13.88 2.69 -8.91
N PHE A 279 12.85 2.07 -8.33
CA PHE A 279 11.67 2.79 -7.86
C PHE A 279 11.96 3.83 -6.78
N LEU A 280 12.86 3.53 -5.84
CA LEU A 280 13.27 4.48 -4.80
C LEU A 280 14.06 5.66 -5.38
N ARG A 281 14.87 5.43 -6.41
CA ARG A 281 15.82 6.42 -6.95
C ARG A 281 15.28 7.24 -8.12
N GLU A 282 14.49 6.64 -8.98
CA GLU A 282 14.00 7.23 -10.23
C GLU A 282 12.68 7.98 -10.01
N ASP A 283 12.56 9.10 -10.69
CA ASP A 283 11.38 9.95 -10.68
C ASP A 283 10.37 9.45 -11.73
N GLY A 284 9.08 9.44 -11.41
CA GLY A 284 8.02 9.08 -12.36
C GLY A 284 7.86 7.60 -12.68
N LEU A 285 8.56 6.71 -11.97
CA LEU A 285 8.47 5.27 -12.17
C LEU A 285 7.20 4.67 -11.52
N VAL A 286 6.49 3.81 -12.25
CA VAL A 286 5.35 3.05 -11.71
C VAL A 286 5.79 1.65 -11.29
N MET A 287 5.57 1.26 -10.04
CA MET A 287 5.72 -0.14 -9.66
C MET A 287 4.38 -0.86 -9.76
N VAL A 288 4.33 -1.95 -10.51
CA VAL A 288 3.22 -2.89 -10.48
C VAL A 288 3.59 -4.06 -9.59
N ALA A 289 2.77 -4.39 -8.61
CA ALA A 289 3.15 -5.33 -7.58
C ALA A 289 2.01 -6.14 -6.97
N THR A 290 2.36 -7.26 -6.33
CA THR A 290 1.49 -7.85 -5.31
C THR A 290 1.70 -7.14 -3.97
N ILE A 291 0.93 -7.51 -2.95
CA ILE A 291 1.08 -7.02 -1.56
C ILE A 291 2.51 -7.14 -1.00
N ALA A 292 3.34 -8.01 -1.60
CA ALA A 292 4.76 -8.18 -1.24
C ALA A 292 5.62 -6.91 -1.44
N PHE A 293 5.23 -5.98 -2.30
CA PHE A 293 5.96 -4.71 -2.51
C PHE A 293 5.60 -3.63 -1.50
N GLY A 294 4.71 -3.92 -0.54
CA GLY A 294 4.27 -2.91 0.41
C GLY A 294 5.30 -2.66 1.49
N MET A 295 5.51 -3.64 2.37
CA MET A 295 5.68 -3.38 3.79
C MET A 295 6.97 -2.69 4.25
N GLY A 296 7.85 -2.21 3.35
CA GLY A 296 9.07 -1.46 3.71
C GLY A 296 9.38 -0.21 2.89
N ILE A 297 8.52 0.16 1.93
CA ILE A 297 8.84 1.26 1.02
C ILE A 297 8.53 2.61 1.65
N ASP A 298 9.54 3.48 1.67
CA ASP A 298 9.45 4.88 2.12
C ASP A 298 9.87 5.87 1.03
N LYS A 299 9.15 5.85 -0.10
CA LYS A 299 9.25 6.90 -1.12
C LYS A 299 8.24 8.01 -0.82
N PRO A 300 8.66 9.25 -0.50
CA PRO A 300 7.75 10.28 -0.02
C PRO A 300 6.81 10.85 -1.09
N ASP A 301 7.25 10.81 -2.35
CA ASP A 301 6.65 11.45 -3.53
C ASP A 301 5.75 10.51 -4.35
N VAL A 302 5.25 9.42 -3.77
CA VAL A 302 4.24 8.57 -4.42
C VAL A 302 2.94 9.39 -4.56
N ARG A 303 2.46 9.62 -5.79
CA ARG A 303 1.26 10.45 -6.06
C ARG A 303 -0.01 9.65 -6.27
N PHE A 304 0.09 8.37 -6.57
CA PHE A 304 -1.06 7.49 -6.61
C PHE A 304 -0.73 6.08 -6.13
N VAL A 305 -1.75 5.45 -5.53
CA VAL A 305 -1.80 4.01 -5.29
C VAL A 305 -3.06 3.49 -5.95
N ALA A 306 -2.91 2.59 -6.91
CA ALA A 306 -4.00 2.02 -7.67
C ALA A 306 -4.16 0.53 -7.37
N HIS A 307 -5.38 0.07 -7.11
CA HIS A 307 -5.71 -1.33 -6.91
C HIS A 307 -6.53 -1.82 -8.11
N LEU A 308 -6.00 -2.79 -8.83
CA LEU A 308 -6.74 -3.44 -9.91
C LEU A 308 -7.61 -4.59 -9.41
N ASP A 309 -7.35 -5.10 -8.21
CA ASP A 309 -8.09 -6.19 -7.58
C ASP A 309 -8.43 -5.82 -6.13
N LEU A 310 -9.56 -6.32 -5.61
CA LEU A 310 -10.06 -5.99 -4.27
C LEU A 310 -9.06 -6.45 -3.17
N PRO A 311 -8.66 -5.56 -2.25
CA PRO A 311 -7.90 -5.93 -1.05
C PRO A 311 -8.64 -6.91 -0.15
N LYS A 312 -7.90 -7.65 0.67
CA LYS A 312 -8.48 -8.66 1.57
C LYS A 312 -9.14 -8.07 2.82
N SER A 313 -8.72 -6.87 3.23
CA SER A 313 -9.21 -6.20 4.43
C SER A 313 -9.04 -4.68 4.33
N VAL A 314 -9.76 -3.96 5.20
CA VAL A 314 -9.66 -2.50 5.32
C VAL A 314 -8.29 -2.07 5.85
N GLU A 315 -7.69 -2.83 6.76
CA GLU A 315 -6.34 -2.57 7.29
C GLU A 315 -5.29 -2.65 6.19
N GLY A 316 -5.31 -3.74 5.40
CA GLY A 316 -4.42 -3.89 4.25
C GLY A 316 -4.59 -2.74 3.26
N TYR A 317 -5.84 -2.41 2.90
CA TYR A 317 -6.14 -1.30 2.01
C TYR A 317 -5.63 0.05 2.55
N TYR A 318 -5.82 0.32 3.85
CA TYR A 318 -5.36 1.54 4.48
C TYR A 318 -3.82 1.62 4.54
N GLN A 319 -3.14 0.53 4.87
CA GLN A 319 -1.67 0.47 4.85
C GLN A 319 -1.10 0.69 3.46
N GLU A 320 -1.68 0.05 2.45
CA GLU A 320 -1.27 0.13 1.05
C GLU A 320 -1.48 1.54 0.48
N THR A 321 -2.68 2.11 0.67
CA THR A 321 -2.99 3.48 0.22
C THR A 321 -2.23 4.54 0.99
N GLY A 322 -1.92 4.31 2.28
CA GLY A 322 -1.12 5.20 3.11
C GLY A 322 0.33 5.42 2.65
N ARG A 323 0.78 4.66 1.63
CA ARG A 323 2.06 4.88 0.92
C ARG A 323 2.03 6.13 0.04
N ALA A 324 0.85 6.53 -0.40
CA ALA A 324 0.68 7.74 -1.18
C ALA A 324 0.92 8.99 -0.31
N GLY A 325 1.58 9.99 -0.88
CA GLY A 325 1.64 11.34 -0.31
C GLY A 325 2.26 11.44 1.07
N ARG A 326 3.36 10.72 1.38
CA ARG A 326 3.99 10.82 2.72
C ARG A 326 4.65 12.17 2.98
N ASP A 327 4.96 12.92 1.92
CA ASP A 327 5.33 14.34 1.98
C ASP A 327 4.14 15.29 2.30
N GLY A 328 2.94 14.76 2.46
CA GLY A 328 1.71 15.52 2.76
C GLY A 328 1.07 16.17 1.54
N LEU A 329 1.63 16.02 0.34
CA LEU A 329 1.05 16.57 -0.88
C LEU A 329 -0.16 15.75 -1.38
N PRO A 330 -1.05 16.35 -2.19
CA PRO A 330 -2.21 15.66 -2.74
C PRO A 330 -1.83 14.37 -3.48
N SER A 331 -2.61 13.31 -3.24
CA SER A 331 -2.40 12.01 -3.88
C SER A 331 -3.71 11.23 -4.00
N THR A 332 -3.75 10.24 -4.90
CA THR A 332 -4.96 9.48 -5.23
C THR A 332 -4.85 8.01 -4.83
N ALA A 333 -5.77 7.54 -4.02
CA ALA A 333 -6.02 6.12 -3.78
C ALA A 333 -7.18 5.66 -4.67
N TRP A 334 -6.86 4.90 -5.71
CA TRP A 334 -7.81 4.47 -6.73
C TRP A 334 -8.05 2.96 -6.67
N LEU A 335 -9.28 2.49 -6.67
CA LEU A 335 -9.61 1.06 -6.68
C LEU A 335 -10.64 0.77 -7.78
N ALA A 336 -10.29 -0.14 -8.69
CA ALA A 336 -11.27 -0.77 -9.58
C ALA A 336 -11.86 -2.00 -8.90
N TYR A 337 -13.17 -1.98 -8.71
CA TYR A 337 -13.90 -3.02 -7.99
C TYR A 337 -15.08 -3.58 -8.79
N GLY A 338 -15.22 -4.91 -8.83
CA GLY A 338 -16.35 -5.58 -9.46
C GLY A 338 -16.71 -6.93 -8.86
N LEU A 339 -17.78 -7.54 -9.38
CA LEU A 339 -18.33 -8.81 -8.87
C LEU A 339 -17.31 -9.96 -8.88
N ALA A 340 -16.46 -10.04 -9.91
CA ALA A 340 -15.45 -11.09 -10.03
C ALA A 340 -14.47 -11.08 -8.84
N ASP A 341 -14.15 -9.89 -8.31
CA ASP A 341 -13.25 -9.74 -7.17
C ASP A 341 -13.87 -10.32 -5.89
N VAL A 342 -15.16 -10.06 -5.68
CA VAL A 342 -15.92 -10.58 -4.52
C VAL A 342 -15.91 -12.10 -4.53
N VAL A 343 -16.25 -12.68 -5.68
CA VAL A 343 -16.29 -14.14 -5.86
C VAL A 343 -14.92 -14.76 -5.64
N GLN A 344 -13.87 -14.14 -6.20
CA GLN A 344 -12.50 -14.63 -6.05
C GLN A 344 -12.03 -14.58 -4.59
N GLN A 345 -12.29 -13.48 -3.87
CA GLN A 345 -11.93 -13.35 -2.45
C GLN A 345 -12.67 -14.36 -1.57
N ARG A 346 -14.00 -14.52 -1.74
CA ARG A 346 -14.77 -15.52 -0.98
C ARG A 346 -14.25 -16.95 -1.23
N LYS A 347 -13.98 -17.30 -2.49
CA LYS A 347 -13.40 -18.60 -2.85
C LYS A 347 -12.05 -18.85 -2.17
N MET A 348 -11.15 -17.86 -2.15
CA MET A 348 -9.85 -17.99 -1.48
C MET A 348 -9.99 -18.19 0.04
N ILE A 349 -11.01 -17.61 0.66
CA ILE A 349 -11.29 -17.77 2.09
C ILE A 349 -11.84 -19.18 2.37
N GLU A 350 -12.80 -19.64 1.56
CA GLU A 350 -13.38 -20.99 1.70
C GLU A 350 -12.36 -22.10 1.48
N SER A 351 -11.48 -21.95 0.48
CA SER A 351 -10.42 -22.91 0.19
C SER A 351 -9.20 -22.79 1.12
N SER A 352 -9.24 -21.90 2.12
CA SER A 352 -8.12 -21.71 3.04
C SER A 352 -7.99 -22.90 4.00
N GLU A 353 -6.76 -23.36 4.22
CA GLU A 353 -6.40 -24.39 5.21
C GLU A 353 -6.57 -23.92 6.68
N GLY A 354 -6.91 -22.65 6.90
CA GLY A 354 -7.16 -22.11 8.24
C GLY A 354 -8.37 -22.74 8.93
N ASP A 355 -8.37 -22.69 10.27
CA ASP A 355 -9.46 -23.15 11.11
C ASP A 355 -10.76 -22.33 10.91
N GLN A 356 -11.87 -22.81 11.47
CA GLN A 356 -13.15 -22.11 11.34
C GLN A 356 -13.10 -20.67 11.88
N ALA A 357 -12.30 -20.42 12.92
CA ALA A 357 -12.11 -19.08 13.46
C ALA A 357 -11.41 -18.15 12.46
N PHE A 358 -10.34 -18.61 11.82
CA PHE A 358 -9.62 -17.88 10.77
C PHE A 358 -10.53 -17.56 9.58
N ARG A 359 -11.34 -18.53 9.12
CA ARG A 359 -12.28 -18.30 8.01
C ARG A 359 -13.34 -17.25 8.36
N ARG A 360 -13.92 -17.31 9.57
CA ARG A 360 -14.88 -16.30 10.04
C ARG A 360 -14.25 -14.90 10.13
N ARG A 361 -13.02 -14.79 10.63
CA ARG A 361 -12.28 -13.51 10.66
C ARG A 361 -12.03 -12.97 9.26
N SER A 362 -11.55 -13.81 8.35
CA SER A 362 -11.29 -13.44 6.97
C SER A 362 -12.56 -12.99 6.24
N GLN A 363 -13.71 -13.62 6.52
CA GLN A 363 -15.01 -13.18 6.04
C GLN A 363 -15.39 -11.80 6.58
N ALA A 364 -15.22 -11.56 7.89
CA ALA A 364 -15.51 -10.25 8.49
C ALA A 364 -14.65 -9.13 7.89
N HIS A 365 -13.36 -9.36 7.65
CA HIS A 365 -12.47 -8.41 6.97
C HIS A 365 -12.93 -8.10 5.55
N LEU A 366 -13.31 -9.14 4.79
CA LEU A 366 -13.83 -8.96 3.44
C LEU A 366 -15.15 -8.17 3.46
N ASP A 367 -16.08 -8.51 4.35
CA ASP A 367 -17.38 -7.85 4.45
C ASP A 367 -17.22 -6.36 4.81
N ALA A 368 -16.28 -6.00 5.69
CA ALA A 368 -15.94 -4.62 5.98
C ALA A 368 -15.38 -3.88 4.73
N MET A 369 -14.54 -4.55 3.95
CA MET A 369 -14.00 -3.99 2.70
C MET A 369 -15.10 -3.82 1.63
N LEU A 370 -16.05 -4.74 1.55
CA LEU A 370 -17.22 -4.63 0.68
C LEU A 370 -18.13 -3.45 1.10
N ALA A 371 -18.38 -3.30 2.41
CA ALA A 371 -19.13 -2.16 2.94
C ALA A 371 -18.47 -0.82 2.58
N LEU A 372 -17.13 -0.74 2.66
CA LEU A 372 -16.39 0.44 2.22
C LEU A 372 -16.53 0.70 0.71
N CYS A 373 -16.58 -0.34 -0.13
CA CYS A 373 -16.74 -0.19 -1.58
C CYS A 373 -18.14 0.30 -1.96
N GLU A 374 -19.17 -0.23 -1.29
CA GLU A 374 -20.59 0.03 -1.60
C GLU A 374 -21.19 1.24 -0.89
N THR A 375 -20.45 1.86 0.03
CA THR A 375 -20.99 2.96 0.83
C THR A 375 -21.52 4.12 -0.02
N VAL A 376 -22.63 4.70 0.46
CA VAL A 376 -23.19 5.96 -0.04
C VAL A 376 -22.76 7.17 0.80
N THR A 377 -22.10 6.93 1.93
CA THR A 377 -21.56 7.97 2.81
C THR A 377 -20.10 8.25 2.48
N CYS A 378 -19.49 9.23 3.16
CA CYS A 378 -18.08 9.57 3.02
C CYS A 378 -17.18 8.35 3.27
N ARG A 379 -16.36 7.97 2.28
CA ARG A 379 -15.42 6.83 2.42
C ARG A 379 -14.41 7.04 3.55
N ARG A 380 -13.96 8.28 3.74
CA ARG A 380 -13.00 8.61 4.79
C ARG A 380 -13.61 8.44 6.18
N THR A 381 -14.86 8.87 6.36
CA THR A 381 -15.57 8.64 7.63
C THR A 381 -15.70 7.16 7.91
N MET A 382 -16.09 6.35 6.93
CA MET A 382 -16.14 4.88 7.07
C MET A 382 -14.77 4.26 7.46
N LEU A 383 -13.67 4.75 6.85
CA LEU A 383 -12.32 4.30 7.21
C LEU A 383 -11.94 4.68 8.65
N LEU A 384 -12.26 5.91 9.08
CA LEU A 384 -12.01 6.34 10.45
C LEU A 384 -12.86 5.55 11.45
N ASP A 385 -14.14 5.35 11.16
CA ASP A 385 -15.08 4.62 12.02
C ASP A 385 -14.62 3.17 12.20
N TYR A 386 -14.07 2.55 11.14
CA TYR A 386 -13.47 1.21 11.21
C TYR A 386 -12.35 1.13 12.26
N PHE A 387 -11.53 2.18 12.37
CA PHE A 387 -10.49 2.31 13.39
C PHE A 387 -10.97 3.00 14.68
N SER A 388 -12.29 3.01 14.91
CA SER A 388 -12.92 3.60 16.11
C SER A 388 -12.64 5.09 16.30
N GLN A 389 -12.49 5.83 15.20
CA GLN A 389 -12.36 7.28 15.17
C GLN A 389 -13.54 7.91 14.43
N SER A 390 -14.14 8.95 14.99
CA SER A 390 -15.20 9.68 14.30
C SER A 390 -14.63 10.81 13.43
N GLY A 391 -15.23 11.05 12.27
CA GLY A 391 -14.84 12.14 11.39
C GLY A 391 -15.99 12.74 10.59
N ALA A 392 -15.91 14.04 10.30
CA ALA A 392 -16.86 14.71 9.44
C ALA A 392 -16.67 14.28 7.96
N PRO A 393 -17.70 14.41 7.10
CA PRO A 393 -17.57 14.20 5.67
C PRO A 393 -16.39 15.00 5.09
N CYS A 394 -15.56 14.36 4.28
CA CYS A 394 -14.22 14.88 4.01
C CYS A 394 -14.14 15.89 2.87
N GLY A 395 -15.19 16.01 2.04
CA GLY A 395 -15.20 16.89 0.88
C GLY A 395 -14.19 16.52 -0.23
N ASN A 396 -13.49 15.39 -0.11
CA ASN A 396 -12.37 15.04 -1.00
C ASN A 396 -12.45 13.61 -1.59
N CYS A 397 -13.28 12.71 -1.05
CA CYS A 397 -13.49 11.38 -1.65
C CYS A 397 -14.56 11.42 -2.74
N ASP A 398 -14.57 10.41 -3.60
CA ASP A 398 -15.56 10.26 -4.67
C ASP A 398 -17.02 10.37 -4.21
N THR A 399 -17.39 9.81 -3.05
CA THR A 399 -18.77 9.92 -2.52
C THR A 399 -19.11 11.30 -1.96
N CYS A 400 -18.11 12.10 -1.58
CA CYS A 400 -18.34 13.50 -1.21
C CYS A 400 -18.38 14.41 -2.45
N LEU A 401 -17.56 14.13 -3.46
CA LEU A 401 -17.45 14.94 -4.67
C LEU A 401 -18.58 14.66 -5.66
N THR A 402 -18.99 13.41 -5.77
CA THR A 402 -20.10 12.94 -6.60
C THR A 402 -20.98 12.01 -5.76
N PRO A 403 -21.85 12.57 -4.89
CA PRO A 403 -22.72 11.79 -4.02
C PRO A 403 -23.54 10.78 -4.82
N PRO A 404 -23.43 9.47 -4.50
CA PRO A 404 -24.16 8.46 -5.25
C PRO A 404 -25.64 8.50 -4.89
N GLU A 405 -26.50 8.33 -5.90
CA GLU A 405 -27.93 8.12 -5.67
C GLU A 405 -28.18 6.74 -5.07
N SER A 406 -29.04 6.66 -4.07
CA SER A 406 -29.62 5.40 -3.60
C SER A 406 -30.99 5.18 -4.24
N TRP A 407 -31.40 3.92 -4.31
CA TRP A 407 -32.73 3.51 -4.75
C TRP A 407 -33.20 2.30 -3.95
N ASP A 408 -34.51 2.08 -3.92
CA ASP A 408 -35.09 0.91 -3.29
C ASP A 408 -34.96 -0.31 -4.22
N GLY A 409 -33.93 -1.11 -3.98
CA GLY A 409 -33.62 -2.35 -4.70
C GLY A 409 -34.35 -3.58 -4.17
N THR A 410 -35.33 -3.45 -3.26
CA THR A 410 -36.01 -4.59 -2.61
C THR A 410 -36.61 -5.54 -3.64
N VAL A 411 -37.29 -5.02 -4.66
CA VAL A 411 -37.91 -5.85 -5.70
C VAL A 411 -36.86 -6.56 -6.53
N ALA A 412 -35.78 -5.87 -6.94
CA ALA A 412 -34.69 -6.51 -7.67
C ALA A 412 -34.00 -7.59 -6.83
N ALA A 413 -33.82 -7.35 -5.53
CA ALA A 413 -33.33 -8.34 -4.58
C ALA A 413 -34.23 -9.56 -4.54
N GLN A 414 -35.55 -9.38 -4.38
CA GLN A 414 -36.53 -10.46 -4.35
C GLN A 414 -36.50 -11.28 -5.65
N LYS A 415 -36.53 -10.64 -6.83
CA LYS A 415 -36.46 -11.33 -8.13
C LYS A 415 -35.24 -12.27 -8.21
N LEU A 416 -34.08 -11.76 -7.80
CA LEU A 416 -32.83 -12.53 -7.85
C LEU A 416 -32.78 -13.63 -6.79
N LEU A 417 -33.12 -13.33 -5.53
CA LEU A 417 -33.14 -14.29 -4.42
C LEU A 417 -34.16 -15.41 -4.69
N SER A 418 -35.35 -15.09 -5.21
CA SER A 418 -36.35 -16.08 -5.61
C SER A 418 -35.83 -16.97 -6.74
N THR A 419 -35.06 -16.44 -7.69
CA THR A 419 -34.44 -17.27 -8.74
C THR A 419 -33.44 -18.27 -8.15
N VAL A 420 -32.58 -17.83 -7.22
CA VAL A 420 -31.64 -18.73 -6.53
C VAL A 420 -32.40 -19.78 -5.71
N TRP A 421 -33.48 -19.38 -5.03
CA TRP A 421 -34.34 -20.29 -4.28
C TRP A 421 -34.95 -21.37 -5.19
N ARG A 422 -35.56 -20.99 -6.32
CA ARG A 422 -36.22 -21.94 -7.23
C ARG A 422 -35.24 -22.92 -7.87
N LEU A 423 -34.06 -22.45 -8.28
CA LEU A 423 -33.01 -23.34 -8.78
C LEU A 423 -32.66 -24.41 -7.76
N ARG A 424 -32.53 -24.04 -6.48
CA ARG A 424 -32.24 -25.00 -5.41
C ARG A 424 -33.44 -25.90 -5.09
N ASN A 425 -34.61 -25.33 -4.84
CA ASN A 425 -35.74 -26.05 -4.27
C ASN A 425 -36.57 -26.81 -5.31
N GLU A 426 -36.76 -26.27 -6.50
CA GLU A 426 -37.56 -26.92 -7.55
C GLU A 426 -36.72 -27.79 -8.47
N ARG A 427 -35.42 -27.48 -8.62
CA ARG A 427 -34.54 -28.13 -9.59
C ARG A 427 -33.32 -28.84 -8.97
N ASN A 428 -33.08 -28.69 -7.67
CA ASN A 428 -31.88 -29.19 -6.98
C ASN A 428 -30.57 -28.81 -7.70
N GLN A 429 -30.52 -27.58 -8.22
CA GLN A 429 -29.42 -27.05 -9.00
C GLN A 429 -28.85 -25.79 -8.36
N LYS A 430 -27.55 -25.56 -8.57
CA LYS A 430 -26.84 -24.35 -8.13
C LYS A 430 -26.04 -23.80 -9.30
N PHE A 431 -26.08 -22.49 -9.49
CA PHE A 431 -25.34 -21.82 -10.56
C PHE A 431 -24.70 -20.52 -10.09
N GLY A 432 -23.64 -20.10 -10.78
CA GLY A 432 -23.01 -18.80 -10.56
C GLY A 432 -23.86 -17.65 -11.09
N ALA A 433 -23.45 -16.42 -10.75
CA ALA A 433 -24.19 -15.20 -11.03
C ALA A 433 -24.60 -15.02 -12.50
N GLY A 434 -23.74 -15.38 -13.47
CA GLY A 434 -24.06 -15.23 -14.89
C GLY A 434 -25.33 -15.95 -15.31
N GLN A 435 -25.49 -17.21 -14.89
CA GLN A 435 -26.69 -18.00 -15.22
C GLN A 435 -27.94 -17.41 -14.54
N VAL A 436 -27.83 -17.00 -13.27
CA VAL A 436 -28.95 -16.42 -12.52
C VAL A 436 -29.42 -15.11 -13.18
N ILE A 437 -28.47 -14.28 -13.63
CA ILE A 437 -28.76 -13.04 -14.36
C ILE A 437 -29.43 -13.36 -15.71
N ASP A 438 -28.91 -14.33 -16.47
CA ASP A 438 -29.52 -14.71 -17.75
C ASP A 438 -30.96 -15.20 -17.58
N ILE A 439 -31.27 -15.94 -16.50
CA ILE A 439 -32.64 -16.38 -16.18
C ILE A 439 -33.53 -15.17 -15.89
N VAL A 440 -33.14 -14.32 -14.94
CA VAL A 440 -33.93 -13.15 -14.53
C VAL A 440 -34.17 -12.20 -15.70
N MET A 441 -33.19 -12.04 -16.60
CA MET A 441 -33.30 -11.22 -17.80
C MET A 441 -34.02 -11.89 -18.98
N GLY A 442 -34.42 -13.16 -18.86
CA GLY A 442 -35.14 -13.86 -19.93
C GLY A 442 -34.29 -14.26 -21.14
N ARG A 443 -32.97 -14.40 -20.96
CA ARG A 443 -32.04 -14.72 -22.05
C ARG A 443 -32.01 -16.22 -22.34
N LYS A 444 -32.32 -16.60 -23.57
CA LYS A 444 -32.28 -18.00 -24.04
C LYS A 444 -30.88 -18.44 -24.46
N THR A 445 -29.94 -18.47 -23.52
CA THR A 445 -28.59 -19.02 -23.78
C THR A 445 -28.65 -20.54 -23.89
N ALA A 446 -27.65 -21.17 -24.53
CA ALA A 446 -27.59 -22.62 -24.66
C ALA A 446 -27.71 -23.34 -23.29
N LYS A 447 -27.10 -22.76 -22.24
CA LYS A 447 -27.15 -23.29 -20.88
C LYS A 447 -28.53 -23.11 -20.23
N VAL A 448 -29.21 -21.97 -20.45
CA VAL A 448 -30.60 -21.78 -19.99
C VAL A 448 -31.52 -22.84 -20.57
N LEU A 449 -31.44 -23.07 -21.89
CA LEU A 449 -32.29 -24.05 -22.57
C LEU A 449 -31.93 -25.49 -22.19
N GLN A 450 -30.64 -25.81 -22.03
CA GLN A 450 -30.16 -27.13 -21.64
C GLN A 450 -30.75 -27.60 -20.30
N PHE A 451 -30.96 -26.68 -19.36
CA PHE A 451 -31.48 -26.97 -18.03
C PHE A 451 -32.97 -26.60 -17.87
N ASP A 452 -33.68 -26.30 -18.97
CA ASP A 452 -35.09 -25.87 -18.99
C ASP A 452 -35.39 -24.68 -18.05
N HIS A 453 -34.42 -23.78 -17.86
CA HIS A 453 -34.58 -22.64 -16.96
C HIS A 453 -35.51 -21.56 -17.53
N ASP A 454 -35.82 -21.61 -18.82
CA ASP A 454 -36.82 -20.75 -19.47
C ASP A 454 -38.26 -21.07 -19.02
N ARG A 455 -38.46 -22.18 -18.30
CA ARG A 455 -39.75 -22.56 -17.69
C ARG A 455 -39.89 -22.11 -16.24
N LEU A 456 -38.86 -21.52 -15.64
CA LEU A 456 -38.97 -20.97 -14.29
C LEU A 456 -39.91 -19.77 -14.30
N SER A 457 -40.75 -19.61 -13.29
CA SER A 457 -41.62 -18.43 -13.16
C SER A 457 -40.84 -17.14 -12.94
N THR A 458 -39.55 -17.23 -12.59
CA THR A 458 -38.65 -16.08 -12.51
C THR A 458 -37.91 -15.78 -13.82
N PHE A 459 -38.21 -16.51 -14.90
CA PHE A 459 -37.62 -16.24 -16.20
C PHE A 459 -38.20 -14.95 -16.80
N GLY A 460 -37.34 -14.00 -17.17
CA GLY A 460 -37.75 -12.75 -17.82
C GLY A 460 -38.44 -11.72 -16.91
N ILE A 461 -38.48 -11.94 -15.59
CA ILE A 461 -39.11 -10.98 -14.67
C ILE A 461 -38.28 -9.71 -14.40
N GLY A 462 -37.05 -9.66 -14.93
CA GLY A 462 -36.04 -8.63 -14.65
C GLY A 462 -35.63 -7.77 -15.84
N GLU A 463 -36.51 -7.58 -16.83
CA GLU A 463 -36.26 -6.74 -18.01
C GLU A 463 -36.10 -5.24 -17.70
N ASP A 464 -36.44 -4.83 -16.46
CA ASP A 464 -36.32 -3.47 -15.95
C ASP A 464 -34.88 -3.00 -15.72
N LEU A 465 -33.91 -3.92 -15.65
CA LEU A 465 -32.51 -3.62 -15.43
C LEU A 465 -31.63 -4.25 -16.52
N ASN A 466 -30.56 -3.56 -16.89
CA ASN A 466 -29.55 -4.10 -17.79
C ASN A 466 -28.57 -5.04 -17.06
N GLU A 467 -27.74 -5.76 -17.83
CA GLU A 467 -26.81 -6.75 -17.27
C GLU A 467 -25.79 -6.16 -16.29
N SER A 468 -25.35 -4.92 -16.51
CA SER A 468 -24.42 -4.24 -15.60
C SER A 468 -25.09 -3.90 -14.28
N GLU A 469 -26.35 -3.46 -14.33
CA GLU A 469 -27.16 -3.17 -13.14
C GLU A 469 -27.44 -4.45 -12.36
N TRP A 470 -27.80 -5.55 -13.03
CA TRP A 470 -27.98 -6.85 -12.39
C TRP A 470 -26.70 -7.38 -11.72
N ARG A 471 -25.53 -7.19 -12.36
CA ARG A 471 -24.23 -7.47 -11.70
C ARG A 471 -24.03 -6.60 -10.45
N GLY A 472 -24.45 -5.34 -10.50
CA GLY A 472 -24.48 -4.42 -9.36
C GLY A 472 -25.37 -4.94 -8.23
N VAL A 473 -26.58 -5.43 -8.55
CA VAL A 473 -27.50 -6.05 -7.59
C VAL A 473 -26.86 -7.26 -6.92
N VAL A 474 -26.32 -8.21 -7.68
CA VAL A 474 -25.65 -9.40 -7.12
C VAL A 474 -24.52 -9.00 -6.16
N ARG A 475 -23.69 -8.06 -6.60
CA ARG A 475 -22.55 -7.54 -5.83
C ARG A 475 -23.00 -6.93 -4.49
N GLN A 476 -24.04 -6.10 -4.51
CA GLN A 476 -24.58 -5.46 -3.29
C GLN A 476 -25.29 -6.46 -2.37
N LEU A 477 -25.96 -7.50 -2.91
CA LEU A 477 -26.53 -8.57 -2.09
C LEU A 477 -25.46 -9.43 -1.41
N LEU A 478 -24.35 -9.70 -2.11
CA LEU A 478 -23.18 -10.36 -1.52
C LEU A 478 -22.52 -9.50 -0.44
N ALA A 479 -22.47 -8.17 -0.63
CA ALA A 479 -21.94 -7.23 0.36
C ALA A 479 -22.82 -7.12 1.61
N GLN A 480 -24.15 -7.20 1.44
CA GLN A 480 -25.12 -7.17 2.55
C GLN A 480 -25.33 -8.54 3.23
N GLY A 481 -24.59 -9.58 2.82
CA GLY A 481 -24.74 -10.94 3.35
C GLY A 481 -26.09 -11.59 3.03
N LEU A 482 -26.83 -11.08 2.04
CA LEU A 482 -28.10 -11.64 1.55
C LEU A 482 -27.89 -12.75 0.52
N LEU A 483 -26.68 -12.84 -0.03
CA LEU A 483 -26.20 -13.95 -0.84
C LEU A 483 -24.84 -14.40 -0.31
N ALA A 484 -24.53 -15.68 -0.53
CA ALA A 484 -23.18 -16.22 -0.37
C ALA A 484 -22.75 -16.95 -1.65
N VAL A 485 -21.46 -17.22 -1.75
CA VAL A 485 -20.86 -18.05 -2.79
C VAL A 485 -20.52 -19.40 -2.14
N GLU A 486 -20.64 -20.49 -2.87
CA GLU A 486 -20.26 -21.82 -2.38
C GLU A 486 -19.68 -22.69 -3.52
N GLY A 487 -18.69 -23.50 -3.16
CA GLY A 487 -18.16 -24.59 -3.96
C GLY A 487 -17.16 -24.16 -5.04
N GLU A 488 -16.54 -25.14 -5.69
CA GLU A 488 -15.46 -24.90 -6.66
C GLU A 488 -15.91 -24.05 -7.87
N TYR A 489 -17.18 -24.16 -8.24
CA TYR A 489 -17.80 -23.45 -9.36
C TYR A 489 -18.40 -22.08 -8.99
N SER A 490 -18.17 -21.60 -7.76
CA SER A 490 -18.64 -20.29 -7.28
C SER A 490 -20.14 -20.07 -7.50
N THR A 491 -20.93 -21.03 -7.04
CA THR A 491 -22.39 -20.98 -7.16
C THR A 491 -22.99 -20.05 -6.12
N LEU A 492 -24.11 -19.39 -6.45
CA LEU A 492 -24.81 -18.51 -5.51
C LEU A 492 -25.74 -19.32 -4.62
N VAL A 493 -25.74 -19.00 -3.32
CA VAL A 493 -26.64 -19.60 -2.33
C VAL A 493 -27.27 -18.52 -1.44
N LEU A 494 -28.45 -18.82 -0.92
CA LEU A 494 -29.14 -17.97 0.04
C LEU A 494 -28.50 -18.10 1.43
N THR A 495 -28.63 -17.03 2.21
CA THR A 495 -28.25 -16.98 3.62
C THR A 495 -29.52 -16.92 4.48
N PRO A 496 -29.44 -17.10 5.81
CA PRO A 496 -30.58 -16.91 6.69
C PRO A 496 -31.23 -15.53 6.54
N ALA A 497 -30.43 -14.48 6.30
CA ALA A 497 -30.90 -13.11 6.11
C ALA A 497 -31.71 -12.90 4.82
N SER A 498 -31.53 -13.75 3.80
CA SER A 498 -32.33 -13.68 2.56
C SER A 498 -33.83 -13.81 2.83
N ASN A 499 -34.22 -14.58 3.86
CA ASN A 499 -35.61 -14.83 4.19
C ASN A 499 -36.35 -13.55 4.61
N GLU A 500 -35.68 -12.62 5.29
CA GLU A 500 -36.30 -11.35 5.69
C GLU A 500 -36.70 -10.50 4.48
N VAL A 501 -35.90 -10.54 3.41
CA VAL A 501 -36.18 -9.82 2.17
C VAL A 501 -37.27 -10.52 1.36
N LEU A 502 -37.20 -11.86 1.26
CA LEU A 502 -38.21 -12.67 0.57
C LEU A 502 -39.58 -12.58 1.25
N SER A 503 -39.62 -12.55 2.58
CA SER A 503 -40.84 -12.37 3.39
C SER A 503 -41.29 -10.91 3.55
N ARG A 504 -40.67 -9.97 2.81
CA ARG A 504 -40.99 -8.53 2.82
C ARG A 504 -40.85 -7.84 4.17
N LYS A 505 -40.07 -8.43 5.10
CA LYS A 505 -39.78 -7.86 6.43
C LYS A 505 -38.64 -6.85 6.40
N ARG A 506 -37.78 -6.90 5.37
CA ARG A 506 -36.62 -6.02 5.20
C ARG A 506 -36.60 -5.39 3.81
N THR A 507 -36.42 -4.07 3.75
CA THR A 507 -36.12 -3.34 2.52
C THR A 507 -34.61 -3.39 2.22
N VAL A 508 -34.26 -3.35 0.94
CA VAL A 508 -32.88 -3.41 0.45
C VAL A 508 -32.57 -2.14 -0.33
N LEU A 509 -32.04 -1.15 0.38
CA LEU A 509 -31.53 0.06 -0.26
C LEU A 509 -30.22 -0.27 -1.00
N MET A 510 -30.14 0.19 -2.24
CA MET A 510 -29.00 -0.06 -3.12
C MET A 510 -28.42 1.25 -3.65
N ARG A 511 -27.12 1.27 -3.85
CA ARG A 511 -26.41 2.34 -4.55
C ARG A 511 -26.63 2.19 -6.06
N LYS A 512 -26.95 3.28 -6.76
CA LYS A 512 -26.85 3.32 -8.22
C LYS A 512 -25.39 3.48 -8.63
N ASP A 513 -24.93 2.64 -9.54
CA ASP A 513 -23.62 2.82 -10.15
C ASP A 513 -23.68 3.99 -11.12
N THR A 514 -23.17 5.15 -10.71
CA THR A 514 -23.01 6.29 -11.61
C THR A 514 -21.92 5.95 -12.63
N ILE A 515 -22.29 5.73 -13.89
CA ILE A 515 -21.34 5.77 -15.00
C ILE A 515 -20.95 7.25 -15.12
N PRO A 516 -19.69 7.64 -14.88
CA PRO A 516 -19.31 9.01 -15.15
C PRO A 516 -19.52 9.23 -16.64
N ALA A 517 -20.46 10.12 -16.98
CA ALA A 517 -20.59 10.61 -18.34
C ALA A 517 -19.19 11.07 -18.76
N ARG A 518 -18.67 10.51 -19.86
CA ARG A 518 -17.41 10.97 -20.45
C ARG A 518 -17.48 12.48 -20.52
N SER A 519 -16.63 13.15 -19.73
CA SER A 519 -16.41 14.59 -19.84
C SER A 519 -15.84 14.84 -21.22
N THR A 520 -16.71 15.05 -22.20
CA THR A 520 -16.36 15.62 -23.50
C THR A 520 -16.20 17.12 -23.29
N THR A 521 -15.16 17.52 -22.57
CA THR A 521 -14.76 18.93 -22.56
C THR A 521 -13.89 19.18 -23.78
N ARG A 522 -14.53 19.24 -24.96
CA ARG A 522 -14.01 20.00 -26.08
C ARG A 522 -14.39 21.46 -25.84
N THR A 523 -13.37 22.25 -25.56
CA THR A 523 -13.25 23.70 -25.75
C THR A 523 -14.46 24.38 -26.40
N ALA A 524 -15.16 25.21 -25.63
CA ALA A 524 -15.80 26.42 -26.14
C ALA A 524 -15.53 27.54 -25.13
N SER A 525 -14.90 28.59 -25.62
CA SER A 525 -14.49 29.79 -24.90
C SER A 525 -15.66 30.63 -24.41
N ALA A 526 -15.35 31.46 -23.40
CA ALA A 526 -16.06 32.64 -22.90
C ALA A 526 -16.93 32.45 -21.65
N GLY A 527 -16.47 33.05 -20.54
CA GLY A 527 -17.35 33.64 -19.52
C GLY A 527 -17.28 33.04 -18.11
N GLY A 528 -16.45 33.63 -17.24
CA GLY A 528 -16.73 33.73 -15.80
C GLY A 528 -16.50 32.49 -14.93
N ALA A 529 -15.24 32.12 -14.68
CA ALA A 529 -14.87 31.13 -13.67
C ALA A 529 -14.74 31.77 -12.27
N THR A 530 -15.67 31.47 -11.37
CA THR A 530 -15.43 31.52 -9.92
C THR A 530 -14.75 30.21 -9.50
N LYS A 531 -13.43 30.28 -9.30
CA LYS A 531 -12.55 29.19 -8.85
C LYS A 531 -13.04 28.59 -7.52
N ALA A 532 -13.29 27.29 -7.51
CA ALA A 532 -13.27 26.47 -6.30
C ALA A 532 -11.82 26.29 -5.83
N LYS A 533 -11.62 26.36 -4.51
CA LYS A 533 -10.34 26.57 -3.81
C LYS A 533 -9.33 25.44 -4.06
N ALA A 534 -8.15 25.86 -4.52
CA ALA A 534 -7.00 25.01 -4.85
C ALA A 534 -6.13 24.70 -3.64
N ALA A 535 -5.34 23.62 -3.81
CA ALA A 535 -4.20 23.20 -3.01
C ALA A 535 -3.19 24.34 -2.78
N VAL A 536 -2.20 24.12 -1.92
CA VAL A 536 -1.04 25.01 -1.79
C VAL A 536 -0.39 25.15 -3.18
N ASP A 537 -0.68 26.27 -3.84
CA ASP A 537 -0.35 26.57 -5.22
C ASP A 537 1.17 26.73 -5.34
N LEU A 538 1.79 25.91 -6.19
CA LEU A 538 3.01 26.34 -6.86
C LEU A 538 2.54 27.35 -7.92
N PRO A 539 2.97 28.63 -7.88
CA PRO A 539 2.56 29.58 -8.89
C PRO A 539 2.96 29.07 -10.29
N PRO A 540 2.15 29.29 -11.35
CA PRO A 540 2.49 28.83 -12.70
C PRO A 540 3.90 29.26 -13.15
N GLU A 541 4.35 30.43 -12.70
CA GLU A 541 5.68 30.96 -12.94
C GLU A 541 6.82 30.18 -12.25
N ALA A 542 6.54 29.38 -11.22
CA ALA A 542 7.51 28.56 -10.49
C ALA A 542 7.60 27.10 -11.01
N ALA A 543 6.63 26.64 -11.82
CA ALA A 543 6.62 25.29 -12.39
C ALA A 543 7.86 24.96 -13.23
N PRO A 544 8.37 25.85 -14.12
CA PRO A 544 9.59 25.55 -14.85
C PRO A 544 10.78 25.35 -13.90
N LEU A 545 10.98 26.25 -12.93
CA LEU A 545 12.09 26.17 -11.99
C LEU A 545 12.04 24.88 -11.18
N PHE A 546 10.85 24.45 -10.75
CA PHE A 546 10.66 23.16 -10.09
C PHE A 546 11.14 21.98 -10.96
N GLU A 547 10.80 21.93 -12.24
CA GLU A 547 11.28 20.87 -13.15
C GLU A 547 12.81 20.88 -13.34
N THR A 548 13.42 22.07 -13.40
CA THR A 548 14.89 22.20 -13.44
C THR A 548 15.53 21.68 -12.16
N LEU A 549 14.98 22.05 -11.00
CA LEU A 549 15.45 21.57 -9.71
C LEU A 549 15.28 20.05 -9.57
N ARG A 550 14.17 19.50 -10.08
CA ARG A 550 13.90 18.06 -10.12
C ARG A 550 14.92 17.32 -10.99
N LYS A 551 15.22 17.84 -12.18
CA LYS A 551 16.25 17.29 -13.07
C LYS A 551 17.64 17.35 -12.42
N TRP A 552 18.01 18.49 -11.86
CA TRP A 552 19.29 18.64 -11.15
C TRP A 552 19.41 17.67 -9.98
N ARG A 553 18.35 17.52 -9.18
CA ARG A 553 18.28 16.56 -8.07
C ARG A 553 18.51 15.13 -8.58
N ALA A 554 17.86 14.74 -9.66
CA ALA A 554 18.02 13.42 -10.25
C ALA A 554 19.47 13.16 -10.72
N ASP A 555 20.13 14.17 -11.28
CA ASP A 555 21.54 14.08 -11.68
C ASP A 555 22.47 13.94 -10.48
N GLN A 556 22.27 14.75 -9.42
CA GLN A 556 23.06 14.64 -8.18
C GLN A 556 22.87 13.30 -7.47
N ALA A 557 21.63 12.83 -7.39
CA ALA A 557 21.27 11.55 -6.80
C ALA A 557 21.98 10.40 -7.52
N ARG A 558 22.03 10.46 -8.86
CA ARG A 558 22.74 9.48 -9.70
C ARG A 558 24.25 9.51 -9.45
N THR A 559 24.87 10.69 -9.40
CA THR A 559 26.31 10.84 -9.13
C THR A 559 26.70 10.29 -7.76
N GLN A 560 25.83 10.46 -6.76
CA GLN A 560 26.07 10.03 -5.39
C GLN A 560 25.52 8.63 -5.07
N ALA A 561 24.88 7.96 -6.04
CA ALA A 561 24.23 6.67 -5.89
C ALA A 561 23.18 6.57 -4.76
N VAL A 562 22.55 7.69 -4.40
CA VAL A 562 21.51 7.79 -3.35
C VAL A 562 20.13 8.07 -3.97
N PRO A 563 19.02 7.76 -3.28
CA PRO A 563 17.68 8.17 -3.72
C PRO A 563 17.51 9.69 -3.84
N ALA A 564 16.73 10.14 -4.84
CA ALA A 564 16.56 11.57 -5.13
C ALA A 564 16.06 12.37 -3.92
N TYR A 565 15.09 11.83 -3.18
CA TYR A 565 14.51 12.49 -2.01
C TYR A 565 15.51 12.69 -0.85
N VAL A 566 16.60 11.91 -0.78
CA VAL A 566 17.67 12.10 0.21
C VAL A 566 18.41 13.42 -0.03
N ILE A 567 18.58 13.81 -1.29
CA ILE A 567 19.12 15.13 -1.66
C ILE A 567 18.12 16.20 -1.22
N PHE A 568 16.92 16.23 -1.81
CA PHE A 568 15.81 17.10 -1.39
C PHE A 568 14.46 16.44 -1.71
N ASN A 569 13.51 16.49 -0.77
CA ASN A 569 12.14 16.06 -1.05
C ASN A 569 11.42 17.09 -1.95
N ASP A 570 10.32 16.66 -2.58
CA ASP A 570 9.54 17.51 -3.48
C ASP A 570 8.99 18.77 -2.80
N ALA A 571 8.60 18.67 -1.53
CA ALA A 571 8.12 19.81 -0.75
C ALA A 571 9.20 20.90 -0.61
N THR A 572 10.45 20.51 -0.35
CA THR A 572 11.59 21.42 -0.29
C THR A 572 11.87 22.04 -1.66
N LEU A 573 11.87 21.25 -2.75
CA LEU A 573 12.08 21.78 -4.09
C LEU A 573 10.98 22.78 -4.50
N ARG A 574 9.72 22.50 -4.17
CA ARG A 574 8.60 23.43 -4.36
C ARG A 574 8.77 24.68 -3.52
N GLY A 575 9.20 24.54 -2.26
CA GLY A 575 9.53 25.66 -1.37
C GLY A 575 10.61 26.57 -1.96
N ILE A 576 11.69 25.99 -2.49
CA ILE A 576 12.77 26.73 -3.18
C ILE A 576 12.22 27.42 -4.44
N ALA A 577 11.46 26.70 -5.26
CA ALA A 577 10.90 27.26 -6.50
C ALA A 577 9.91 28.42 -6.24
N ALA A 578 9.15 28.34 -5.15
CA ALA A 578 8.19 29.37 -4.74
C ALA A 578 8.88 30.58 -4.10
N THR A 579 9.86 30.37 -3.22
CA THR A 579 10.54 31.45 -2.47
C THR A 579 11.66 32.12 -3.25
N ARG A 580 12.27 31.43 -4.22
CA ARG A 580 13.39 31.89 -5.04
C ARG A 580 14.50 32.58 -4.21
N PRO A 581 15.12 31.85 -3.27
CA PRO A 581 16.12 32.44 -2.38
C PRO A 581 17.33 32.94 -3.17
N ALA A 582 17.75 34.18 -2.88
CA ALA A 582 18.92 34.82 -3.53
C ALA A 582 20.20 34.74 -2.69
N THR A 583 20.13 34.21 -1.46
CA THR A 583 21.27 34.09 -0.54
C THR A 583 21.23 32.75 0.19
N LEU A 584 22.38 32.29 0.68
CA LEU A 584 22.48 31.08 1.49
C LEU A 584 21.62 31.17 2.76
N ALA A 585 21.57 32.33 3.41
CA ALA A 585 20.73 32.54 4.58
C ALA A 585 19.24 32.39 4.26
N ALA A 586 18.78 32.93 3.12
CA ALA A 586 17.40 32.77 2.66
C ALA A 586 17.08 31.31 2.29
N LEU A 587 18.04 30.60 1.67
CA LEU A 587 17.89 29.18 1.33
C LEU A 587 17.80 28.29 2.60
N GLY A 588 18.53 28.64 3.66
CA GLY A 588 18.45 27.95 4.95
C GLY A 588 17.14 28.15 5.71
N GLY A 589 16.36 29.17 5.33
CA GLY A 589 15.00 29.36 5.82
C GLY A 589 13.97 28.45 5.17
N VAL A 590 14.32 27.71 4.11
CA VAL A 590 13.41 26.79 3.43
C VAL A 590 13.36 25.46 4.18
N SER A 591 12.15 25.01 4.50
CA SER A 591 11.93 23.75 5.20
C SER A 591 12.57 22.55 4.47
N GLY A 592 13.36 21.76 5.21
CA GLY A 592 14.12 20.61 4.69
C GLY A 592 15.54 20.92 4.21
N VAL A 593 15.99 22.19 4.30
CA VAL A 593 17.38 22.58 4.04
C VAL A 593 18.17 22.71 5.35
N GLY A 594 18.72 21.61 5.85
CA GLY A 594 19.62 21.62 7.01
C GLY A 594 21.04 22.12 6.68
N GLN A 595 21.84 22.43 7.70
CA GLN A 595 23.21 22.97 7.55
C GLN A 595 24.12 22.10 6.67
N ALA A 596 24.07 20.77 6.82
CA ALA A 596 24.86 19.86 5.99
C ALA A 596 24.49 19.97 4.50
N LYS A 597 23.20 20.08 4.18
CA LYS A 597 22.72 20.24 2.79
C LYS A 597 23.02 21.64 2.25
N LEU A 598 22.94 22.66 3.09
CA LEU A 598 23.25 24.04 2.73
C LEU A 598 24.73 24.20 2.36
N THR A 599 25.64 23.60 3.14
CA THR A 599 27.07 23.56 2.82
C THR A 599 27.34 22.74 1.56
N LYS A 600 26.68 21.59 1.39
CA LYS A 600 26.96 20.67 0.28
C LYS A 600 26.34 21.10 -1.06
N TYR A 601 25.17 21.73 -1.05
CA TYR A 601 24.36 22.00 -2.24
C TYR A 601 23.98 23.47 -2.44
N GLY A 602 24.19 24.33 -1.44
CA GLY A 602 23.64 25.69 -1.43
C GLY A 602 24.07 26.54 -2.61
N ALA A 603 25.35 26.53 -2.97
CA ALA A 603 25.87 27.29 -4.11
C ALA A 603 25.21 26.86 -5.43
N ALA A 604 25.19 25.56 -5.71
CA ALA A 604 24.62 25.02 -6.95
C ALA A 604 23.11 25.31 -7.08
N ILE A 605 22.37 25.30 -5.98
CA ILE A 605 20.94 25.67 -5.97
C ILE A 605 20.76 27.15 -6.28
N LEU A 606 21.55 28.03 -5.67
CA LEU A 606 21.44 29.48 -5.89
C LEU A 606 21.75 29.84 -7.34
N ASP A 607 22.73 29.19 -7.96
CA ASP A 607 23.06 29.37 -9.38
C ASP A 607 21.86 29.00 -10.28
N LEU A 608 21.21 27.86 -10.03
CA LEU A 608 20.03 27.41 -10.78
C LEU A 608 18.81 28.35 -10.60
N VAL A 609 18.65 28.93 -9.41
CA VAL A 609 17.59 29.89 -9.13
C VAL A 609 17.89 31.23 -9.84
N ALA A 610 19.15 31.66 -9.86
CA ALA A 610 19.59 32.89 -10.52
C ALA A 610 19.44 32.82 -12.05
N ASP A 611 19.79 31.69 -12.67
CA ASP A 611 19.69 31.44 -14.12
C ASP A 611 18.25 31.53 -14.66
N ARG A 612 17.24 31.48 -13.79
CA ARG A 612 15.81 31.59 -14.14
C ARG A 612 15.09 32.77 -13.49
N ALA A 613 15.84 33.79 -13.05
CA ALA A 613 15.24 35.06 -12.69
C ALA A 613 14.51 35.66 -13.92
N PRO A 614 13.24 36.09 -13.80
CA PRO A 614 12.58 36.82 -14.88
C PRO A 614 13.27 38.17 -15.03
N GLY A 615 14.17 38.30 -16.02
CA GLY A 615 14.72 39.60 -16.41
C GLY A 615 16.23 39.72 -16.66
N SER A 616 17.05 38.67 -16.56
CA SER A 616 18.48 38.79 -16.92
C SER A 616 18.71 38.49 -18.40
N THR A 617 18.63 39.52 -19.24
CA THR A 617 19.32 39.52 -20.54
C THR A 617 20.83 39.61 -20.27
N PRO A 618 21.71 38.82 -20.90
CA PRO A 618 23.15 39.00 -20.71
C PRO A 618 23.55 40.33 -21.35
N ALA A 619 24.06 41.26 -20.52
CA ALA A 619 24.70 42.46 -21.02
C ALA A 619 25.97 42.05 -21.77
N ALA A 620 26.03 42.40 -23.06
CA ALA A 620 27.22 42.26 -23.88
C ALA A 620 28.33 43.17 -23.33
N GLU A 621 29.50 42.61 -23.08
CA GLU A 621 30.72 43.38 -22.87
C GLU A 621 31.20 43.99 -24.19
N PRO A 622 31.73 45.23 -24.19
CA PRO A 622 32.27 45.86 -25.39
C PRO A 622 33.71 45.42 -25.66
N ASP A 623 33.93 45.13 -26.93
CA ASP A 623 35.19 44.75 -27.58
C ASP A 623 36.24 45.88 -27.57
N ALA A 624 37.51 45.56 -27.33
CA ALA A 624 38.65 46.42 -27.63
C ALA A 624 39.98 45.64 -27.84
N GLN A 625 40.26 45.38 -29.13
CA GLN A 625 41.54 45.56 -29.85
C GLN A 625 42.70 44.55 -29.71
N ALA A 626 42.76 43.64 -30.70
CA ALA A 626 43.82 43.38 -31.69
C ALA A 626 45.34 43.42 -31.33
N SER A 627 46.07 42.32 -31.61
CA SER A 627 47.08 42.23 -32.69
C SER A 627 47.92 40.92 -32.69
N LEU A 628 47.78 40.17 -33.79
CA LEU A 628 48.73 39.34 -34.58
C LEU A 628 50.06 38.81 -33.96
N LEU A 629 50.28 37.48 -34.05
CA LEU A 629 51.32 36.78 -34.85
C LEU A 629 51.31 35.24 -34.59
N SER A 630 51.25 34.44 -35.67
CA SER A 630 51.49 32.97 -35.71
C SER A 630 52.99 32.69 -36.07
N PRO A 631 53.53 31.45 -36.26
CA PRO A 631 52.92 30.10 -36.30
C PRO A 631 53.75 28.88 -35.76
N ALA A 632 53.14 27.69 -35.91
CA ALA A 632 53.71 26.40 -36.38
C ALA A 632 54.10 25.26 -35.39
N GLY A 633 53.55 24.07 -35.66
CA GLY A 633 54.28 22.78 -35.59
C GLY A 633 53.56 21.58 -34.95
N ALA A 634 52.92 20.70 -35.74
CA ALA A 634 52.74 19.27 -35.41
C ALA A 634 52.34 18.43 -36.66
N PRO A 635 52.96 17.25 -36.91
CA PRO A 635 52.55 16.36 -38.00
C PRO A 635 51.89 15.03 -37.55
N ALA A 636 50.98 14.55 -38.41
CA ALA A 636 50.71 13.17 -38.91
C ALA A 636 50.49 11.97 -37.94
N ALA A 637 49.85 10.84 -38.30
CA ALA A 637 48.70 10.45 -39.12
C ALA A 637 48.54 8.92 -38.97
N ALA A 638 47.35 8.44 -38.53
CA ALA A 638 46.63 7.16 -38.83
C ALA A 638 47.36 5.77 -38.77
N PRO A 639 46.72 4.59 -39.05
CA PRO A 639 45.30 4.21 -39.16
C PRO A 639 44.88 2.89 -38.41
N LYS A 640 43.59 2.52 -38.54
CA LYS A 640 42.90 1.25 -38.17
C LYS A 640 43.47 0.00 -38.89
N PRO A 641 43.04 -1.24 -38.54
CA PRO A 641 41.97 -1.87 -39.33
C PRO A 641 40.99 -2.78 -38.54
N ALA A 642 40.05 -3.38 -39.28
CA ALA A 642 38.87 -4.11 -38.83
C ALA A 642 38.87 -5.60 -39.24
N ARG A 643 37.98 -6.38 -38.60
CA ARG A 643 37.27 -7.62 -39.01
C ARG A 643 38.05 -8.93 -39.20
N SER A 644 37.54 -10.00 -38.58
CA SER A 644 37.27 -11.30 -39.23
C SER A 644 36.26 -12.13 -38.42
N ALA A 645 35.62 -13.10 -39.09
CA ALA A 645 34.52 -13.93 -38.61
C ALA A 645 34.76 -15.42 -38.94
N LYS A 646 33.95 -16.30 -38.31
CA LYS A 646 33.67 -17.74 -38.56
C LYS A 646 34.70 -18.77 -38.07
N ALA A 647 34.26 -19.82 -37.36
CA ALA A 647 33.65 -21.05 -37.90
C ALA A 647 33.29 -22.06 -36.78
N ALA A 648 32.53 -23.09 -37.16
CA ALA A 648 31.79 -24.08 -36.37
C ALA A 648 32.61 -25.26 -35.80
N GLY A 649 32.01 -26.01 -34.85
CA GLY A 649 32.39 -27.37 -34.47
C GLY A 649 31.26 -28.08 -33.70
N ARG A 650 30.83 -29.24 -34.20
CA ARG A 650 29.77 -30.14 -33.67
C ARG A 650 30.30 -31.07 -32.57
N GLY A 651 29.42 -31.58 -31.71
CA GLY A 651 29.64 -32.79 -30.91
C GLY A 651 28.42 -33.16 -30.05
N ALA A 652 27.89 -34.37 -30.23
CA ALA A 652 26.67 -34.89 -29.60
C ALA A 652 26.96 -35.84 -28.43
N ALA A 653 26.04 -35.97 -27.47
CA ALA A 653 25.78 -37.23 -26.74
C ALA A 653 24.47 -37.15 -25.95
N ALA A 654 23.71 -38.25 -26.00
CA ALA A 654 22.40 -38.46 -25.41
C ALA A 654 22.47 -39.09 -24.02
N GLY A 655 21.40 -38.97 -23.25
CA GLY A 655 21.18 -39.71 -22.00
C GLY A 655 19.75 -39.52 -21.49
N ALA A 656 18.86 -40.41 -21.90
CA ALA A 656 17.46 -40.47 -21.47
C ALA A 656 17.32 -41.24 -20.15
N TRP A 657 16.41 -40.81 -19.29
CA TRP A 657 15.89 -41.63 -18.18
C TRP A 657 14.37 -41.64 -18.24
N ALA A 658 13.80 -42.84 -18.35
CA ALA A 658 12.37 -43.13 -18.37
C ALA A 658 11.90 -43.59 -16.97
N PRO A 659 10.58 -43.52 -16.68
CA PRO A 659 10.02 -43.72 -15.35
C PRO A 659 9.60 -45.19 -15.11
N SER A 660 9.55 -45.59 -13.84
CA SER A 660 8.90 -46.82 -13.39
C SER A 660 7.78 -46.50 -12.41
N GLY A 661 6.57 -46.96 -12.71
CA GLY A 661 5.44 -46.96 -11.78
C GLY A 661 5.26 -48.29 -11.06
N SER A 662 4.35 -48.30 -10.08
CA SER A 662 3.36 -49.33 -9.73
C SER A 662 3.07 -49.32 -8.23
N GLY A 663 1.80 -49.42 -7.85
CA GLY A 663 1.39 -49.75 -6.48
C GLY A 663 -0.02 -49.28 -6.14
N ALA A 664 -1.00 -50.15 -6.39
CA ALA A 664 -2.39 -50.05 -5.95
C ALA A 664 -2.57 -50.57 -4.50
N SER A 665 -3.54 -50.04 -3.76
CA SER A 665 -4.57 -50.83 -3.02
C SER A 665 -5.49 -49.92 -2.20
N ASP A 666 -6.78 -50.13 -2.46
CA ASP A 666 -7.99 -50.09 -1.61
C ASP A 666 -7.85 -49.69 -0.13
N ASP A 667 -8.78 -48.83 0.33
CA ASP A 667 -9.60 -49.18 1.49
C ASP A 667 -10.93 -48.40 1.51
N ASP A 668 -12.00 -49.14 1.79
CA ASP A 668 -13.40 -48.73 1.88
C ASP A 668 -13.74 -48.10 3.25
N GLY A 669 -14.79 -47.29 3.27
CA GLY A 669 -15.69 -47.22 4.43
C GLY A 669 -15.82 -45.86 5.11
N PHE A 670 -16.86 -45.10 4.74
CA PHE A 670 -17.58 -44.34 5.76
C PHE A 670 -19.08 -44.28 5.48
N SER A 671 -19.83 -44.80 6.45
CA SER A 671 -21.27 -44.90 6.54
C SER A 671 -21.95 -43.55 6.77
N SER A 672 -23.02 -43.31 6.01
CA SER A 672 -24.28 -42.64 6.39
C SER A 672 -24.26 -41.64 7.56
N LEU A 673 -24.44 -40.35 7.25
CA LEU A 673 -24.91 -39.32 8.17
C LEU A 673 -26.43 -39.10 8.01
N PRO A 674 -27.16 -38.68 9.07
CA PRO A 674 -28.62 -38.57 9.05
C PRO A 674 -29.09 -37.32 8.29
N GLU A 675 -30.25 -37.42 7.67
CA GLU A 675 -30.97 -36.33 6.98
C GLU A 675 -31.34 -35.18 7.94
N PRO A 676 -31.27 -33.90 7.52
CA PRO A 676 -31.77 -32.79 8.32
C PRO A 676 -33.27 -32.55 8.11
N GLU A 677 -33.95 -32.30 9.24
CA GLU A 677 -35.37 -31.97 9.40
C GLU A 677 -35.92 -30.96 8.37
N GLU A 678 -37.14 -31.27 7.92
CA GLU A 678 -37.95 -30.49 6.98
C GLU A 678 -38.29 -29.09 7.52
N TRP A 679 -38.15 -28.09 6.65
CA TRP A 679 -38.57 -26.71 6.89
C TRP A 679 -40.03 -26.56 6.46
N PRO A 680 -40.87 -25.78 7.17
CA PRO A 680 -42.29 -25.68 6.86
C PRO A 680 -42.52 -24.98 5.51
N GLU A 681 -43.31 -25.61 4.65
CA GLU A 681 -43.77 -25.04 3.39
C GLU A 681 -44.70 -23.84 3.65
N PRO A 682 -44.58 -22.74 2.88
CA PRO A 682 -45.60 -21.70 2.88
C PRO A 682 -46.83 -22.16 2.09
N GLU A 683 -47.99 -22.09 2.73
CA GLU A 683 -49.31 -22.40 2.18
C GLU A 683 -49.61 -21.57 0.91
N GLU A 684 -49.86 -22.29 -0.18
CA GLU A 684 -50.63 -21.99 -1.40
C GLU A 684 -50.38 -20.69 -2.24
N PRO A 685 -50.59 -20.77 -3.57
CA PRO A 685 -50.13 -19.78 -4.52
C PRO A 685 -51.13 -18.63 -4.68
N LEU A 686 -50.65 -17.39 -4.54
CA LEU A 686 -51.41 -16.21 -4.94
C LEU A 686 -51.07 -15.85 -6.39
N ASP A 687 -52.13 -15.81 -7.20
CA ASP A 687 -52.17 -15.45 -8.63
C ASP A 687 -51.26 -14.26 -8.99
N TRP A 688 -50.44 -14.48 -10.03
CA TRP A 688 -49.87 -13.44 -10.87
C TRP A 688 -50.32 -13.67 -12.31
#